data_AF-A0A0L6WLI9-F1
#
_entry.id   AF-A0A0L6WLI9-F1
#
_cell.length_a   1.000
_cell.length_b   1.000
_cell.length_c   1.000
_cell.angle_alpha   90.00
_cell.angle_beta   90.00
_cell.angle_gamma   90.00
#
_symmetry.space_group_name_H-M   'P 1'
#
loop_
_entity.id
_entity.type
_entity.pdbx_description
1 polymer ?
#
loop_
_entity_poly.entity_id
_entity_poly.type
_entity_poly.pdbx_seq_one_letter_code
_entity_poly.pdbx_strand_id
1 'polypeptide(L)'
;MSVSLALSSQPDISLGSDILATPGVEGKSWSDAPETPVALRPRRTIRASIAGTKAPLTLRDQEKHIDNLKKENFSIKLRVHFLEDQLAKLAPDQMDAVLKQNINLKIEVQQRGMEMKKLKKLVLELERELDRLQRVGGSKNRERELEEKLEERDREVKELRRRRNGRDADDEGSVLRELEVRNIELQEQNDDAKAIIEENLEEIERLKEIIERTGDVSLAESSEIIAQREDEKEDMQDEISALRAQILEEREEREAVEEDLNALQDKLAAMMIELQQKEDDVDLKTREIEELVAEHQRIIEVVDNEWRGEVEEARNQVEELRDVLAERESECKDLRLTVSEHETLSADLRNKFEAALAQLEEESDQKDAEIEALNNAVERLSGQLDQMEDEAERFKEDTEHLREDDAVERERLEALVAALKEVRQEELSRHIEDLADETQRERSARERLEADIEAADKEHEDEIRRERRTLEAKESSLQNALNDLARIQSLLSQRESDIQAVQTALQTLEAESKRLGETHTTARFSLQLETDRLKRDLERVEAELCRARKELDDKDTRSRDRDGALDKLHAEKRELEGQLAVQTQARLNISEKLDGVQTTLRTAEGEITIYKAKVGELEQRLSKDQRSLLNAESQYRDQLTERNTLLLTIYQYLDKILGVDKTPKKGSQAETKPFTNFSVFHDNLITRLKALSQIQLDFERRCREAEGRFTDKLSDLRKQLDHRWKQIDKFEASVKTYAEAKSTWRRKFASREGELEAIKATNAEMALQLASIKRPGQTTDAMEVRSLSARAANAERRLHNAQNQLLATEEKVAAMNQRSSAADAKWEARVKEYETRLKAAEERVKRERQGSKERVLELENNLKSIQRQLDVAHKRNQQLAEVIESNKISGSPSN
;
A
#
# COMPACT_ATOMS: atom_id res chain seq x y z
N MET A 1 60.13 45.17 10.22
CA MET A 1 61.05 44.52 9.26
C MET A 1 61.16 43.06 9.65
N SER A 2 60.81 42.20 8.72
CA SER A 2 61.47 40.94 8.30
C SER A 2 62.64 40.46 9.19
N VAL A 3 62.89 39.17 9.47
CA VAL A 3 62.50 37.87 8.88
C VAL A 3 63.35 36.78 9.59
N SER A 4 62.99 35.49 9.40
CA SER A 4 63.86 34.28 9.48
C SER A 4 64.04 33.57 10.84
N LEU A 5 63.48 32.35 10.98
CA LEU A 5 64.05 30.99 10.68
C LEU A 5 64.92 30.48 11.86
N ALA A 6 64.45 29.54 12.69
CA ALA A 6 64.29 28.09 12.49
C ALA A 6 65.48 27.26 13.04
N LEU A 7 65.14 26.24 13.85
CA LEU A 7 65.75 24.92 14.13
C LEU A 7 65.69 24.63 15.65
N SER A 8 64.86 23.70 16.14
CA SER A 8 64.92 22.23 16.10
C SER A 8 65.29 21.63 17.47
N SER A 9 64.35 20.96 18.12
CA SER A 9 64.56 19.72 18.89
C SER A 9 63.21 19.17 19.37
N GLN A 10 62.85 17.99 18.86
CA GLN A 10 61.93 17.01 19.45
C GLN A 10 62.73 16.12 20.44
N PRO A 11 62.12 15.24 21.29
CA PRO A 11 60.80 14.61 21.17
C PRO A 11 59.95 14.45 22.47
N ASP A 12 58.69 14.04 22.29
CA ASP A 12 57.82 13.14 23.10
C ASP A 12 57.71 13.29 24.64
N ILE A 13 56.59 13.08 25.35
CA ILE A 13 55.18 12.67 25.16
C ILE A 13 54.50 12.97 26.52
N SER A 14 53.18 13.20 26.53
CA SER A 14 52.22 12.76 27.58
C SER A 14 51.26 13.86 28.04
N LEU A 15 50.13 13.93 27.36
CA LEU A 15 48.86 14.40 27.90
C LEU A 15 48.09 13.15 28.34
N GLY A 16 47.55 13.17 29.56
CA GLY A 16 46.48 12.26 29.97
C GLY A 16 46.76 11.56 31.29
N SER A 17 46.31 12.17 32.37
CA SER A 17 46.11 11.50 33.66
C SER A 17 45.10 12.33 34.46
N ASP A 18 44.10 11.82 35.17
CA ASP A 18 43.56 10.47 35.33
C ASP A 18 42.38 10.61 36.32
N ILE A 19 41.63 9.52 36.52
CA ILE A 19 40.90 9.15 37.75
C ILE A 19 39.38 9.47 37.85
N LEU A 20 38.63 8.43 37.48
CA LEU A 20 37.60 7.68 38.23
C LEU A 20 36.11 8.10 38.30
N ALA A 21 35.32 7.10 37.89
CA ALA A 21 34.17 6.46 38.58
C ALA A 21 32.72 6.82 38.17
N THR A 22 32.05 5.76 37.70
CA THR A 22 30.60 5.43 37.50
C THR A 22 29.66 5.81 38.65
N PRO A 23 28.29 5.65 38.59
CA PRO A 23 27.35 5.32 37.50
C PRO A 23 26.10 6.26 37.44
N GLY A 24 25.21 6.13 36.42
CA GLY A 24 24.00 6.96 36.28
C GLY A 24 22.68 6.19 36.48
N VAL A 25 21.91 6.58 37.50
CA VAL A 25 20.48 6.28 37.75
C VAL A 25 19.79 7.63 38.01
N GLU A 26 18.61 7.81 37.38
CA GLU A 26 17.48 8.72 37.67
C GLU A 26 17.66 10.25 37.94
N GLY A 27 16.76 11.04 37.33
CA GLY A 27 15.96 12.02 38.08
C GLY A 27 16.24 13.53 37.97
N LYS A 28 15.42 14.20 37.14
CA LYS A 28 14.53 15.35 37.49
C LYS A 28 15.06 16.78 37.79
N SER A 29 14.53 17.72 36.98
CA SER A 29 13.96 19.07 37.29
C SER A 29 14.78 20.37 37.31
N TRP A 30 14.03 21.45 37.01
CA TRP A 30 14.24 22.92 37.04
C TRP A 30 14.79 23.54 35.74
N SER A 31 14.01 24.15 34.83
CA SER A 31 13.11 25.34 34.88
C SER A 31 13.83 26.68 35.07
N ASP A 32 13.84 27.54 34.04
CA ASP A 32 13.36 28.95 34.12
C ASP A 32 13.23 29.61 32.73
N ALA A 33 12.29 30.55 32.61
CA ALA A 33 11.66 31.15 31.42
C ALA A 33 12.50 32.32 30.79
N PRO A 34 12.05 33.20 29.84
CA PRO A 34 10.67 33.63 29.53
C PRO A 34 10.26 33.77 28.03
N GLU A 35 8.95 33.96 27.88
CA GLU A 35 8.12 34.03 26.67
C GLU A 35 8.10 35.41 25.95
N THR A 36 7.63 35.42 24.71
CA THR A 36 6.91 36.55 24.06
C THR A 36 6.09 36.02 22.85
N PRO A 37 5.00 36.68 22.42
CA PRO A 37 3.75 36.00 22.06
C PRO A 37 3.28 36.21 20.60
N VAL A 38 2.12 35.60 20.28
CA VAL A 38 1.16 35.90 19.19
C VAL A 38 1.30 35.08 17.89
N ALA A 39 0.30 34.24 17.59
CA ALA A 39 -0.65 34.44 16.49
C ALA A 39 -1.59 33.22 16.28
N LEU A 40 -2.88 33.44 16.54
CA LEU A 40 -4.00 32.55 16.20
C LEU A 40 -4.04 32.24 14.69
N ARG A 41 -4.15 30.94 14.34
CA ARG A 41 -4.49 30.47 12.99
C ARG A 41 -5.78 29.64 12.98
N PRO A 42 -6.61 29.74 11.92
CA PRO A 42 -7.95 29.19 11.91
C PRO A 42 -8.00 27.67 11.67
N ARG A 43 -8.93 27.07 12.41
CA ARG A 43 -9.39 25.68 12.44
C ARG A 43 -9.53 25.07 11.04
N ARG A 44 -8.76 24.01 10.75
CA ARG A 44 -8.91 23.15 9.56
C ARG A 44 -9.86 22.00 9.89
N THR A 45 -10.89 21.86 9.08
CA THR A 45 -11.89 20.80 9.12
C THR A 45 -11.26 19.41 8.92
N ILE A 46 -11.46 18.55 9.91
CA ILE A 46 -11.11 17.12 9.88
C ILE A 46 -12.07 16.41 8.91
N ARG A 47 -11.53 15.82 7.82
CA ARG A 47 -12.23 14.82 7.02
C ARG A 47 -11.97 13.45 7.63
N ALA A 48 -12.96 12.89 8.28
CA ALA A 48 -12.99 11.50 8.70
C ALA A 48 -13.13 10.59 7.46
N SER A 49 -12.20 9.66 7.28
CA SER A 49 -12.30 8.55 6.35
C SER A 49 -13.16 7.44 6.97
N ILE A 50 -14.40 7.30 6.51
CA ILE A 50 -15.27 6.16 6.85
C ILE A 50 -15.24 5.19 5.68
N ALA A 51 -14.51 4.09 5.86
CA ALA A 51 -14.69 2.87 5.10
C ALA A 51 -15.77 2.03 5.81
N GLY A 52 -16.96 1.95 5.21
CA GLY A 52 -18.07 1.16 5.73
C GLY A 52 -19.00 0.74 4.61
N THR A 53 -18.96 -0.56 4.29
CA THR A 53 -20.00 -1.41 3.67
C THR A 53 -21.19 -0.71 2.99
N LYS A 54 -21.22 -0.76 1.65
CA LYS A 54 -22.30 -0.24 0.81
C LYS A 54 -23.55 -1.13 0.84
N ALA A 55 -24.64 -0.62 1.40
CA ALA A 55 -25.99 -1.04 1.03
C ALA A 55 -26.38 -0.41 -0.32
N PRO A 56 -27.19 -1.06 -1.18
CA PRO A 56 -27.54 -0.52 -2.48
C PRO A 56 -28.52 0.66 -2.34
N LEU A 57 -28.07 1.83 -2.78
CA LEU A 57 -28.82 3.08 -2.83
C LEU A 57 -29.97 2.98 -3.86
N THR A 58 -31.18 3.44 -3.52
CA THR A 58 -32.34 3.38 -4.44
C THR A 58 -32.13 4.25 -5.68
N LEU A 59 -32.75 3.93 -6.82
CA LEU A 59 -32.59 4.69 -8.09
C LEU A 59 -32.89 6.20 -7.92
N ARG A 60 -33.84 6.54 -7.05
CA ARG A 60 -34.22 7.94 -6.76
C ARG A 60 -33.14 8.67 -5.94
N ASP A 61 -32.48 7.95 -5.04
CA ASP A 61 -31.35 8.47 -4.28
C ASP A 61 -30.08 8.58 -5.14
N GLN A 62 -29.90 7.67 -6.11
CA GLN A 62 -28.85 7.78 -7.13
C GLN A 62 -29.07 9.00 -8.03
N GLU A 63 -30.29 9.29 -8.45
CA GLU A 63 -30.63 10.44 -9.28
C GLU A 63 -30.41 11.77 -8.53
N LYS A 64 -30.82 11.83 -7.26
CA LYS A 64 -30.54 12.99 -6.39
C LYS A 64 -29.04 13.18 -6.13
N HIS A 65 -28.28 12.08 -6.02
CA HIS A 65 -26.83 12.15 -5.89
C HIS A 65 -26.17 12.64 -7.18
N ILE A 66 -26.65 12.21 -8.35
CA ILE A 66 -26.20 12.71 -9.65
C ILE A 66 -26.48 14.21 -9.80
N ASP A 67 -27.64 14.70 -9.38
CA ASP A 67 -27.96 16.13 -9.46
C ASP A 67 -27.12 16.99 -8.50
N ASN A 68 -26.82 16.46 -7.31
CA ASN A 68 -25.88 17.10 -6.39
C ASN A 68 -24.46 17.12 -6.98
N LEU A 69 -24.00 16.02 -7.57
CA LEU A 69 -22.71 15.96 -8.26
C LEU A 69 -22.64 16.92 -9.47
N LYS A 70 -23.74 17.09 -10.22
CA LYS A 70 -23.80 18.09 -11.31
C LYS A 70 -23.66 19.52 -10.78
N LYS A 71 -24.31 19.85 -9.66
CA LYS A 71 -24.21 21.17 -9.01
C LYS A 71 -22.80 21.41 -8.46
N GLU A 72 -22.22 20.41 -7.80
CA GLU A 72 -20.83 20.47 -7.35
C GLU A 72 -19.87 20.63 -8.53
N ASN A 73 -20.06 19.89 -9.62
CA ASN A 73 -19.24 19.99 -10.83
C ASN A 73 -19.33 21.38 -11.48
N PHE A 74 -20.53 21.98 -11.53
CA PHE A 74 -20.71 23.35 -12.00
C PHE A 74 -20.00 24.37 -11.09
N SER A 75 -20.11 24.21 -9.77
CA SER A 75 -19.41 25.08 -8.80
C SER A 75 -17.89 24.97 -8.90
N ILE A 76 -17.38 23.75 -9.13
CA ILE A 76 -15.95 23.48 -9.33
C ILE A 76 -15.48 24.12 -10.63
N LYS A 77 -16.24 23.98 -11.72
CA LYS A 77 -15.93 24.63 -13.01
C LYS A 77 -15.86 26.15 -12.87
N LEU A 78 -16.78 26.75 -12.13
CA LEU A 78 -16.75 28.20 -11.87
C LEU A 78 -15.50 28.59 -11.09
N ARG A 79 -15.14 27.80 -10.07
CA ARG A 79 -13.95 28.04 -9.25
C ARG A 79 -12.65 27.82 -10.03
N VAL A 80 -12.61 26.82 -10.90
CA VAL A 80 -11.50 26.58 -11.83
C VAL A 80 -11.37 27.77 -12.78
N HIS A 81 -12.47 28.26 -13.37
CA HIS A 81 -12.44 29.43 -14.24
C HIS A 81 -11.93 30.69 -13.53
N PHE A 82 -12.35 30.95 -12.28
CA PHE A 82 -11.84 32.08 -11.50
C PHE A 82 -10.37 31.91 -11.09
N LEU A 83 -9.94 30.68 -10.79
CA LEU A 83 -8.54 30.38 -10.52
C LEU A 83 -7.68 30.50 -11.78
N GLU A 84 -8.18 30.07 -12.94
CA GLU A 84 -7.55 30.24 -14.25
C GLU A 84 -7.44 31.72 -14.63
N ASP A 85 -8.47 32.53 -14.40
CA ASP A 85 -8.44 33.98 -14.65
C ASP A 85 -7.50 34.72 -13.68
N GLN A 86 -7.39 34.26 -12.42
CA GLN A 86 -6.36 34.75 -11.49
C GLN A 86 -4.95 34.29 -11.88
N LEU A 87 -4.79 33.04 -12.32
CA LEU A 87 -3.49 32.52 -12.79
C LEU A 87 -3.02 33.25 -14.04
N ALA A 88 -3.92 33.53 -14.99
CA ALA A 88 -3.62 34.27 -16.21
C ALA A 88 -3.20 35.73 -15.91
N LYS A 89 -3.75 36.34 -14.85
CA LYS A 89 -3.36 37.68 -14.38
C LYS A 89 -2.05 37.69 -13.57
N LEU A 90 -1.73 36.61 -12.85
CA LEU A 90 -0.52 36.50 -12.02
C LEU A 90 0.69 35.93 -12.78
N ALA A 91 0.48 35.26 -13.91
CA ALA A 91 1.54 34.61 -14.67
C ALA A 91 2.60 35.56 -15.24
N PRO A 92 2.31 36.78 -15.75
CA PRO A 92 3.35 37.67 -16.27
C PRO A 92 4.32 38.14 -15.19
N ASP A 93 3.80 38.56 -14.03
CA ASP A 93 4.60 39.09 -12.92
C ASP A 93 5.43 38.01 -12.22
N GLN A 94 4.87 36.80 -12.09
CA GLN A 94 5.60 35.66 -11.54
C GLN A 94 6.65 35.12 -12.53
N MET A 95 6.40 35.14 -13.84
CA MET A 95 7.38 34.74 -14.85
C MET A 95 8.57 35.71 -14.90
N ASP A 96 8.34 37.02 -14.79
CA ASP A 96 9.42 38.02 -14.72
C ASP A 96 10.23 37.94 -13.42
N ALA A 97 9.58 37.63 -12.29
CA ALA A 97 10.25 37.36 -11.02
C ALA A 97 11.11 36.08 -11.11
N VAL A 98 10.59 35.02 -11.71
CA VAL A 98 11.31 33.75 -11.92
C VAL A 98 12.45 33.91 -12.93
N LEU A 99 12.30 34.74 -13.96
CA LEU A 99 13.37 35.08 -14.91
C LEU A 99 14.50 35.85 -14.22
N LYS A 100 14.18 36.86 -13.39
CA LYS A 100 15.18 37.58 -12.58
C LYS A 100 15.88 36.65 -11.59
N GLN A 101 15.14 35.76 -10.93
CA GLN A 101 15.72 34.79 -10.01
C GLN A 101 16.62 33.77 -10.74
N ASN A 102 16.25 33.33 -11.94
CA ASN A 102 17.09 32.47 -12.77
C ASN A 102 18.36 33.16 -13.27
N ILE A 103 18.30 34.46 -13.59
CA ILE A 103 19.49 35.24 -13.95
C ILE A 103 20.43 35.34 -12.73
N ASN A 104 19.91 35.61 -11.54
CA ASN A 104 20.70 35.66 -10.31
C ASN A 104 21.29 34.28 -9.95
N LEU A 105 20.49 33.22 -10.03
CA LEU A 105 20.97 31.84 -9.81
C LEU A 105 22.05 31.46 -10.82
N LYS A 106 21.96 31.92 -12.07
CA LYS A 106 22.99 31.66 -13.09
C LYS A 106 24.30 32.40 -12.79
N ILE A 107 24.23 33.60 -12.22
CA ILE A 107 25.40 34.35 -11.72
C ILE A 107 26.01 33.63 -10.51
N GLU A 108 25.20 33.21 -9.55
CA GLU A 108 25.67 32.46 -8.37
C GLU A 108 26.29 31.12 -8.75
N VAL A 109 25.68 30.36 -9.66
CA VAL A 109 26.24 29.10 -10.17
C VAL A 109 27.56 29.34 -10.90
N GLN A 110 27.70 30.45 -11.65
CA GLN A 110 29.00 30.81 -12.24
C GLN A 110 30.04 31.16 -11.18
N GLN A 111 29.69 31.96 -10.15
CA GLN A 111 30.60 32.30 -9.05
C GLN A 111 31.01 31.06 -8.26
N ARG A 112 30.08 30.20 -7.89
CA ARG A 112 30.34 28.90 -7.24
C ARG A 112 31.16 27.98 -8.12
N GLY A 113 30.93 27.99 -9.43
CA GLY A 113 31.76 27.26 -10.41
C GLY A 113 33.21 27.76 -10.46
N MET A 114 33.43 29.06 -10.30
CA MET A 114 34.78 29.64 -10.20
C MET A 114 35.45 29.32 -8.85
N GLU A 115 34.70 29.38 -7.74
CA GLU A 115 35.17 28.97 -6.40
C GLU A 115 35.53 27.47 -6.35
N MET A 116 34.67 26.61 -6.89
CA MET A 116 34.93 25.17 -7.01
C MET A 116 36.16 24.87 -7.85
N LYS A 117 36.42 25.62 -8.92
CA LYS A 117 37.66 25.49 -9.71
C LYS A 117 38.90 25.89 -8.91
N LYS A 118 38.82 26.95 -8.09
CA LYS A 118 39.91 27.37 -7.19
C LYS A 118 40.16 26.31 -6.11
N LEU A 119 39.11 25.79 -5.48
CA LEU A 119 39.21 24.76 -4.44
C LEU A 119 39.74 23.43 -5.00
N LYS A 120 39.26 22.97 -6.17
CA LYS A 120 39.80 21.78 -6.84
C LYS A 120 41.29 21.91 -7.16
N LYS A 121 41.74 23.10 -7.55
CA LYS A 121 43.17 23.35 -7.81
C LYS A 121 43.99 23.24 -6.52
N LEU A 122 43.47 23.78 -5.41
CA LEU A 122 44.10 23.68 -4.09
C LEU A 122 44.16 22.23 -3.60
N VAL A 123 43.08 21.46 -3.76
CA VAL A 123 43.03 20.03 -3.41
C VAL A 123 44.03 19.22 -4.24
N LEU A 124 44.11 19.46 -5.56
CA LEU A 124 45.10 18.83 -6.44
C LEU A 124 46.55 19.23 -6.16
N GLU A 125 46.78 20.38 -5.52
CA GLU A 125 48.11 20.79 -5.05
C GLU A 125 48.44 20.06 -3.74
N LEU A 126 47.49 19.96 -2.81
CA LEU A 126 47.62 19.22 -1.55
C LEU A 126 47.74 17.70 -1.76
N GLU A 127 46.99 17.11 -2.70
CA GLU A 127 47.10 15.69 -3.07
C GLU A 127 48.47 15.38 -3.67
N ARG A 128 49.04 16.28 -4.47
CA ARG A 128 50.41 16.12 -5.00
C ARG A 128 51.47 16.26 -3.92
N GLU A 129 51.23 17.04 -2.88
CA GLU A 129 52.10 17.12 -1.70
C GLU A 129 51.97 15.87 -0.81
N LEU A 130 50.76 15.33 -0.67
CA LEU A 130 50.48 14.08 0.05
C LEU A 130 51.13 12.87 -0.66
N ASP A 131 51.01 12.77 -1.98
CA ASP A 131 51.65 11.72 -2.78
C ASP A 131 53.18 11.77 -2.71
N ARG A 132 53.76 12.97 -2.57
CA ARG A 132 55.21 13.13 -2.32
C ARG A 132 55.61 12.63 -0.94
N LEU A 133 54.78 12.86 0.07
CA LEU A 133 54.99 12.36 1.44
C LEU A 133 54.78 10.84 1.53
N GLN A 134 53.80 10.29 0.81
CA GLN A 134 53.45 8.87 0.82
C GLN A 134 54.47 7.99 0.08
N ARG A 135 55.25 8.55 -0.84
CA ARG A 135 56.36 7.85 -1.51
C ARG A 135 57.58 7.58 -0.62
N VAL A 136 57.66 8.12 0.59
CA VAL A 136 58.84 7.99 1.48
C VAL A 136 58.59 7.07 2.70
N GLY A 137 57.39 6.53 2.91
CA GLY A 137 57.07 5.65 4.06
C GLY A 137 56.77 4.19 3.68
N GLY A 138 57.68 3.27 4.00
CA GLY A 138 57.57 1.85 3.67
C GLY A 138 56.43 1.11 4.39
N SER A 139 55.40 0.69 3.64
CA SER A 139 54.33 -0.20 4.11
C SER A 139 54.14 -1.45 3.22
N LYS A 140 55.05 -1.71 2.27
CA LYS A 140 54.92 -2.85 1.32
C LYS A 140 55.56 -4.17 1.79
N ASN A 141 56.41 -4.15 2.82
CA ASN A 141 57.06 -5.37 3.29
C ASN A 141 56.20 -6.18 4.27
N ARG A 142 55.26 -5.52 4.97
CA ARG A 142 54.39 -6.18 5.96
C ARG A 142 53.24 -6.97 5.32
N GLU A 143 52.81 -6.53 4.15
CA GLU A 143 51.72 -7.15 3.38
C GLU A 143 52.19 -8.49 2.77
N ARG A 144 53.43 -8.53 2.25
CA ARG A 144 54.04 -9.74 1.70
C ARG A 144 54.28 -10.86 2.72
N GLU A 145 54.67 -10.51 3.96
CA GLU A 145 54.84 -11.48 5.05
C GLU A 145 53.52 -12.11 5.51
N LEU A 146 52.39 -11.43 5.31
CA LEU A 146 51.07 -11.91 5.70
C LEU A 146 50.45 -12.82 4.63
N GLU A 147 50.73 -12.56 3.35
CA GLU A 147 50.34 -13.45 2.25
C GLU A 147 51.06 -14.80 2.29
N GLU A 148 52.37 -14.80 2.60
CA GLU A 148 53.17 -16.04 2.66
C GLU A 148 52.71 -16.97 3.79
N LYS A 149 52.26 -16.40 4.92
CA LYS A 149 51.68 -17.15 6.05
C LYS A 149 50.28 -17.69 5.79
N LEU A 150 49.53 -17.07 4.88
CA LEU A 150 48.20 -17.53 4.48
C LEU A 150 48.31 -18.75 3.55
N GLU A 151 49.25 -18.73 2.61
CA GLU A 151 49.51 -19.86 1.71
C GLU A 151 50.05 -21.11 2.44
N GLU A 152 50.82 -20.93 3.50
CA GLU A 152 51.34 -22.03 4.30
C GLU A 152 50.22 -22.75 5.07
N ARG A 153 49.23 -22.00 5.57
CA ARG A 153 48.03 -22.56 6.23
C ARG A 153 47.11 -23.28 5.25
N ASP A 154 46.98 -22.81 4.01
CA ASP A 154 46.19 -23.49 2.98
C ASP A 154 46.81 -24.81 2.49
N ARG A 155 48.15 -24.93 2.51
CA ARG A 155 48.84 -26.21 2.24
C ARG A 155 48.60 -27.23 3.35
N GLU A 156 48.62 -26.79 4.61
CA GLU A 156 48.38 -27.64 5.78
C GLU A 156 46.95 -28.20 5.83
N VAL A 157 45.95 -27.42 5.38
CA VAL A 157 44.54 -27.85 5.26
C VAL A 157 44.35 -28.89 4.14
N LYS A 158 45.10 -28.80 3.03
CA LYS A 158 45.04 -29.81 1.95
C LYS A 158 45.68 -31.14 2.37
N GLU A 159 46.70 -31.11 3.21
CA GLU A 159 47.38 -32.30 3.72
C GLU A 159 46.53 -33.05 4.76
N LEU A 160 45.81 -32.32 5.62
CA LEU A 160 44.84 -32.88 6.57
C LEU A 160 43.60 -33.47 5.87
N ARG A 161 43.18 -32.92 4.73
CA ARG A 161 42.10 -33.51 3.90
C ARG A 161 42.52 -34.81 3.19
N ARG A 162 43.80 -34.96 2.83
CA ARG A 162 44.33 -36.24 2.30
C ARG A 162 44.43 -37.33 3.37
N ARG A 163 44.70 -36.97 4.63
CA ARG A 163 44.74 -37.92 5.76
C ARG A 163 43.37 -38.36 6.28
N ARG A 164 42.27 -37.64 5.96
CA ARG A 164 40.90 -38.00 6.38
C ARG A 164 40.15 -38.89 5.38
N ASN A 165 40.62 -39.00 4.13
CA ASN A 165 39.98 -39.80 3.07
C ASN A 165 40.62 -41.19 2.86
N GLY A 166 41.39 -41.71 3.82
CA GLY A 166 42.15 -42.96 3.66
C GLY A 166 41.98 -43.96 4.80
N ARG A 167 40.84 -43.96 5.53
CA ARG A 167 40.66 -44.89 6.66
C ARG A 167 39.23 -45.35 6.91
N ASP A 168 38.44 -45.59 5.86
CA ASP A 168 37.13 -46.26 5.94
C ASP A 168 36.81 -46.98 4.61
N ALA A 169 37.68 -47.89 4.15
CA ALA A 169 37.44 -48.67 2.92
C ALA A 169 38.08 -50.08 2.91
N ASP A 170 38.55 -50.60 4.04
CA ASP A 170 39.29 -51.89 4.10
C ASP A 170 38.61 -53.01 4.91
N ASP A 171 37.41 -52.81 5.49
CA ASP A 171 36.73 -53.84 6.31
C ASP A 171 35.67 -54.66 5.56
N GLU A 172 35.22 -54.26 4.36
CA GLU A 172 34.28 -55.06 3.54
C GLU A 172 35.00 -56.03 2.58
N GLY A 173 36.28 -55.79 2.27
CA GLY A 173 37.08 -56.62 1.36
C GLY A 173 37.73 -57.85 2.02
N SER A 174 37.72 -57.96 3.36
CA SER A 174 38.28 -59.11 4.07
C SER A 174 37.25 -60.25 4.19
N VAL A 175 35.98 -59.91 4.43
CA VAL A 175 34.88 -60.87 4.63
C VAL A 175 34.47 -61.56 3.32
N LEU A 176 34.53 -60.87 2.18
CA LEU A 176 34.25 -61.43 0.87
C LEU A 176 35.29 -62.48 0.41
N ARG A 177 36.58 -62.25 0.74
CA ARG A 177 37.65 -63.21 0.42
C ARG A 177 37.61 -64.48 1.27
N GLU A 178 37.18 -64.39 2.53
CA GLU A 178 36.96 -65.58 3.38
C GLU A 178 35.76 -66.42 2.92
N LEU A 179 34.72 -65.80 2.35
CA LEU A 179 33.56 -66.51 1.79
C LEU A 179 33.84 -67.15 0.43
N GLU A 180 34.70 -66.55 -0.40
CA GLU A 180 35.13 -67.14 -1.67
C GLU A 180 36.05 -68.35 -1.46
N VAL A 181 36.99 -68.29 -0.52
CA VAL A 181 37.85 -69.44 -0.17
C VAL A 181 37.02 -70.60 0.38
N ARG A 182 36.01 -70.33 1.21
CA ARG A 182 35.12 -71.36 1.76
C ARG A 182 34.15 -71.97 0.74
N ASN A 183 33.83 -71.25 -0.34
CA ASN A 183 33.03 -71.78 -1.44
C ASN A 183 33.86 -72.72 -2.34
N ILE A 184 35.13 -72.39 -2.57
CA ILE A 184 36.06 -73.23 -3.33
C ILE A 184 36.31 -74.55 -2.57
N GLU A 185 36.52 -74.49 -1.24
CA GLU A 185 36.69 -75.70 -0.41
C GLU A 185 35.44 -76.59 -0.39
N LEU A 186 34.23 -76.03 -0.45
CA LEU A 186 32.97 -76.79 -0.54
C LEU A 186 32.68 -77.35 -1.95
N GLN A 187 33.29 -76.78 -3.00
CA GLN A 187 33.24 -77.33 -4.34
C GLN A 187 34.22 -78.49 -4.52
N GLU A 188 35.45 -78.38 -4.00
CA GLU A 188 36.42 -79.50 -4.01
C GLU A 188 35.88 -80.72 -3.23
N GLN A 189 35.21 -80.51 -2.08
CA GLN A 189 34.56 -81.59 -1.34
C GLN A 189 33.38 -82.25 -2.07
N ASN A 190 32.69 -81.51 -2.96
CA ASN A 190 31.62 -82.07 -3.80
C ASN A 190 32.16 -82.84 -5.00
N ASP A 191 33.32 -82.45 -5.53
CA ASP A 191 33.94 -83.13 -6.67
C ASP A 191 34.65 -84.42 -6.22
N ASP A 192 35.25 -84.44 -5.01
CA ASP A 192 35.78 -85.66 -4.39
C ASP A 192 34.66 -86.70 -4.08
N ALA A 193 33.47 -86.24 -3.68
CA ALA A 193 32.32 -87.11 -3.45
C ALA A 193 31.72 -87.69 -4.75
N LYS A 194 31.88 -87.00 -5.90
CA LYS A 194 31.45 -87.50 -7.21
C LYS A 194 32.41 -88.55 -7.78
N ALA A 195 33.72 -88.38 -7.59
CA ALA A 195 34.72 -89.35 -8.05
C ALA A 195 34.55 -90.74 -7.38
N ILE A 196 34.13 -90.79 -6.11
CA ILE A 196 33.86 -92.05 -5.39
C ILE A 196 32.55 -92.73 -5.86
N ILE A 197 31.58 -91.96 -6.39
CA ILE A 197 30.32 -92.51 -6.91
C ILE A 197 30.51 -93.09 -8.33
N GLU A 198 31.38 -92.50 -9.15
CA GLU A 198 31.75 -93.05 -10.47
C GLU A 198 32.53 -94.37 -10.35
N GLU A 199 33.47 -94.50 -9.40
CA GLU A 199 34.20 -95.75 -9.15
C GLU A 199 33.29 -96.91 -8.66
N ASN A 200 32.23 -96.58 -7.90
CA ASN A 200 31.26 -97.57 -7.41
C ASN A 200 30.24 -98.02 -8.48
N LEU A 201 30.01 -97.24 -9.54
CA LEU A 201 29.14 -97.61 -10.65
C LEU A 201 29.83 -98.55 -11.65
N GLU A 202 31.14 -98.40 -11.85
CA GLU A 202 31.94 -99.29 -12.72
C GLU A 202 32.15 -100.69 -12.11
N GLU A 203 32.11 -100.84 -10.78
CA GLU A 203 32.26 -102.15 -10.09
C GLU A 203 30.94 -102.95 -10.05
N ILE A 204 29.78 -102.28 -10.09
CA ILE A 204 28.45 -102.91 -10.18
C ILE A 204 28.21 -103.48 -11.59
N GLU A 205 28.83 -102.90 -12.62
CA GLU A 205 28.71 -103.36 -14.00
C GLU A 205 29.58 -104.62 -14.27
N ARG A 206 30.74 -104.75 -13.61
CA ARG A 206 31.58 -105.97 -13.65
C ARG A 206 30.97 -107.17 -12.92
N LEU A 207 30.13 -106.94 -11.90
CA LEU A 207 29.47 -108.01 -11.14
C LEU A 207 28.21 -108.59 -11.80
N LYS A 208 27.66 -107.93 -12.84
CA LYS A 208 26.52 -108.45 -13.62
C LYS A 208 26.92 -109.38 -14.77
N GLU A 209 28.17 -109.33 -15.24
CA GLU A 209 28.67 -110.17 -16.34
C GLU A 209 29.09 -111.59 -15.91
N ILE A 210 29.21 -111.83 -14.59
CA ILE A 210 29.61 -113.13 -14.02
C ILE A 210 28.40 -114.06 -13.74
N ILE A 211 27.18 -113.51 -13.71
CA ILE A 211 25.97 -114.27 -13.33
C ILE A 211 25.24 -114.90 -14.54
N GLU A 212 25.64 -114.57 -15.78
CA GLU A 212 24.99 -115.09 -17.00
C GLU A 212 25.68 -116.34 -17.61
N ARG A 213 26.53 -117.05 -16.84
CA ARG A 213 27.17 -118.29 -17.28
C ARG A 213 27.09 -119.41 -16.23
N THR A 214 25.90 -119.97 -15.98
CA THR A 214 25.78 -121.33 -15.41
C THR A 214 24.34 -121.86 -15.45
N GLY A 215 24.14 -123.02 -16.10
CA GLY A 215 23.08 -123.97 -15.73
C GLY A 215 22.39 -124.70 -16.89
N ASP A 216 22.88 -125.90 -17.23
CA ASP A 216 22.11 -126.90 -17.99
C ASP A 216 22.59 -128.36 -17.72
N VAL A 217 21.70 -129.34 -17.98
CA VAL A 217 21.87 -130.81 -18.21
C VAL A 217 21.64 -131.84 -17.05
N SER A 218 20.61 -132.72 -17.13
CA SER A 218 20.69 -134.15 -17.60
C SER A 218 19.59 -135.19 -17.15
N LEU A 219 19.06 -135.96 -18.14
CA LEU A 219 18.63 -137.40 -18.32
C LEU A 219 18.51 -138.42 -17.13
N ALA A 220 17.89 -139.64 -17.17
CA ALA A 220 16.89 -140.40 -17.98
C ALA A 220 16.70 -141.86 -17.41
N GLU A 221 15.60 -142.55 -17.81
CA GLU A 221 15.35 -144.01 -18.02
C GLU A 221 15.29 -145.09 -16.90
N SER A 222 14.26 -145.99 -16.96
CA SER A 222 14.39 -147.48 -16.99
C SER A 222 13.04 -148.22 -17.14
N SER A 223 13.04 -149.29 -17.95
CA SER A 223 11.95 -150.21 -18.32
C SER A 223 12.31 -151.66 -17.91
N GLU A 224 11.35 -152.60 -17.97
CA GLU A 224 11.46 -154.08 -17.86
C GLU A 224 11.15 -154.78 -16.53
N ILE A 225 9.88 -154.79 -16.07
CA ILE A 225 9.33 -155.89 -15.23
C ILE A 225 7.82 -156.05 -15.53
N ILE A 226 7.45 -156.58 -16.71
CA ILE A 226 6.05 -156.62 -17.19
C ILE A 226 5.47 -158.05 -17.39
N ALA A 227 6.26 -159.12 -17.34
CA ALA A 227 5.80 -160.44 -17.81
C ALA A 227 5.36 -161.46 -16.72
N GLN A 228 5.15 -161.05 -15.47
CA GLN A 228 4.61 -161.93 -14.40
C GLN A 228 3.33 -161.38 -13.75
N ARG A 229 2.82 -160.24 -14.24
CA ARG A 229 1.61 -159.56 -13.74
C ARG A 229 0.41 -159.75 -14.66
N GLU A 230 0.28 -160.92 -15.31
CA GLU A 230 -0.84 -161.19 -16.22
C GLU A 230 -2.04 -161.84 -15.53
N ASP A 231 -1.85 -162.51 -14.39
CA ASP A 231 -2.96 -163.03 -13.56
C ASP A 231 -3.33 -162.05 -12.43
N GLU A 232 -2.40 -161.19 -11.98
CA GLU A 232 -2.74 -159.96 -11.22
C GLU A 232 -3.52 -158.95 -12.10
N LYS A 233 -3.49 -159.11 -13.44
CA LYS A 233 -4.07 -158.15 -14.40
C LYS A 233 -5.58 -158.12 -14.40
N GLU A 234 -6.24 -159.20 -14.01
CA GLU A 234 -7.71 -159.30 -14.00
C GLU A 234 -8.29 -158.66 -12.73
N ASP A 235 -7.71 -158.94 -11.55
CA ASP A 235 -8.02 -158.22 -10.30
C ASP A 235 -7.58 -156.74 -10.37
N MET A 236 -6.42 -156.47 -11.00
CA MET A 236 -6.01 -155.11 -11.35
C MET A 236 -6.92 -154.49 -12.41
N GLN A 237 -7.62 -155.24 -13.26
CA GLN A 237 -8.55 -154.66 -14.25
C GLN A 237 -9.81 -154.14 -13.59
N ASP A 238 -10.31 -154.82 -12.57
CA ASP A 238 -11.43 -154.35 -11.76
C ASP A 238 -11.01 -153.17 -10.86
N GLU A 239 -9.82 -153.21 -10.22
CA GLU A 239 -9.25 -152.03 -9.55
C GLU A 239 -8.96 -150.88 -10.53
N ILE A 240 -8.49 -151.16 -11.75
CA ILE A 240 -8.30 -150.14 -12.80
C ILE A 240 -9.65 -149.57 -13.24
N SER A 241 -10.73 -150.36 -13.26
CA SER A 241 -12.06 -149.86 -13.60
C SER A 241 -12.62 -148.93 -12.51
N ALA A 242 -12.43 -149.28 -11.23
CA ALA A 242 -12.77 -148.46 -10.08
C ALA A 242 -11.89 -147.20 -10.00
N LEU A 243 -10.59 -147.34 -10.21
CA LEU A 243 -9.64 -146.21 -10.30
C LEU A 243 -9.93 -145.34 -11.52
N ARG A 244 -10.40 -145.89 -12.65
CA ARG A 244 -10.84 -145.09 -13.82
C ARG A 244 -12.11 -144.31 -13.52
N ALA A 245 -13.05 -144.89 -12.78
CA ALA A 245 -14.25 -144.18 -12.33
C ALA A 245 -13.88 -143.06 -11.35
N GLN A 246 -12.99 -143.34 -10.39
CA GLN A 246 -12.45 -142.34 -9.47
C GLN A 246 -11.63 -141.26 -10.19
N ILE A 247 -10.85 -141.62 -11.21
CA ILE A 247 -10.12 -140.66 -12.06
C ILE A 247 -11.10 -139.80 -12.88
N LEU A 248 -12.24 -140.35 -13.32
CA LEU A 248 -13.27 -139.58 -14.01
C LEU A 248 -13.98 -138.62 -13.06
N GLU A 249 -14.34 -139.06 -11.86
CA GLU A 249 -14.93 -138.21 -10.82
C GLU A 249 -13.94 -137.12 -10.39
N GLU A 250 -12.67 -137.45 -10.13
CA GLU A 250 -11.60 -136.48 -9.86
C GLU A 250 -11.33 -135.54 -11.06
N ARG A 251 -11.57 -135.99 -12.30
CA ARG A 251 -11.47 -135.13 -13.49
C ARG A 251 -12.65 -134.17 -13.59
N GLU A 252 -13.86 -134.64 -13.34
CA GLU A 252 -15.07 -133.80 -13.31
C GLU A 252 -14.98 -132.77 -12.17
N GLU A 253 -14.47 -133.16 -11.00
CA GLU A 253 -14.17 -132.24 -9.89
C GLU A 253 -13.07 -131.24 -10.25
N ARG A 254 -12.00 -131.67 -10.95
CA ARG A 254 -10.96 -130.76 -11.45
C ARG A 254 -11.50 -129.79 -12.49
N GLU A 255 -12.32 -130.26 -13.43
CA GLU A 255 -12.96 -129.41 -14.44
C GLU A 255 -13.89 -128.39 -13.77
N ALA A 256 -14.67 -128.78 -12.77
CA ALA A 256 -15.49 -127.85 -11.99
C ALA A 256 -14.64 -126.81 -11.23
N VAL A 257 -13.51 -127.23 -10.64
CA VAL A 257 -12.57 -126.30 -9.98
C VAL A 257 -11.86 -125.39 -10.98
N GLU A 258 -11.54 -125.87 -12.18
CA GLU A 258 -10.97 -125.06 -13.27
C GLU A 258 -11.99 -124.05 -13.80
N GLU A 259 -13.27 -124.43 -13.94
CA GLU A 259 -14.36 -123.51 -14.27
C GLU A 259 -14.56 -122.45 -13.17
N ASP A 260 -14.55 -122.86 -11.89
CA ASP A 260 -14.61 -121.93 -10.76
C ASP A 260 -13.38 -121.00 -10.71
N LEU A 261 -12.19 -121.51 -11.01
CA LEU A 261 -10.95 -120.73 -11.11
C LEU A 261 -11.04 -119.71 -12.25
N ASN A 262 -11.52 -120.11 -13.42
CA ASN A 262 -11.74 -119.21 -14.56
C ASN A 262 -12.78 -118.14 -14.22
N ALA A 263 -13.90 -118.52 -13.57
CA ALA A 263 -14.91 -117.57 -13.12
C ALA A 263 -14.37 -116.59 -12.07
N LEU A 264 -13.45 -117.02 -11.19
CA LEU A 264 -12.76 -116.15 -10.26
C LEU A 264 -11.73 -115.24 -10.97
N GLN A 265 -11.04 -115.74 -11.99
CA GLN A 265 -10.13 -114.93 -12.82
C GLN A 265 -10.89 -113.85 -13.59
N ASP A 266 -12.03 -114.16 -14.19
CA ASP A 266 -12.89 -113.18 -14.87
C ASP A 266 -13.43 -112.13 -13.90
N LYS A 267 -13.87 -112.56 -12.70
CA LYS A 267 -14.28 -111.63 -11.63
C LYS A 267 -13.12 -110.75 -11.17
N LEU A 268 -11.91 -111.31 -11.03
CA LEU A 268 -10.72 -110.56 -10.67
C LEU A 268 -10.38 -109.54 -11.76
N ALA A 269 -10.41 -109.93 -13.03
CA ALA A 269 -10.18 -109.02 -14.15
C ALA A 269 -11.23 -107.90 -14.20
N ALA A 270 -12.50 -108.21 -13.98
CA ALA A 270 -13.58 -107.23 -13.91
C ALA A 270 -13.37 -106.25 -12.75
N MET A 271 -13.01 -106.75 -11.55
CA MET A 271 -12.69 -105.91 -10.39
C MET A 271 -11.45 -105.05 -10.63
N MET A 272 -10.43 -105.55 -11.33
CA MET A 272 -9.24 -104.77 -11.69
C MET A 272 -9.58 -103.64 -12.66
N ILE A 273 -10.44 -103.88 -13.65
CA ILE A 273 -10.91 -102.84 -14.58
C ILE A 273 -11.75 -101.79 -13.83
N GLU A 274 -12.65 -102.20 -12.94
CA GLU A 274 -13.45 -101.28 -12.14
C GLU A 274 -12.57 -100.45 -11.19
N LEU A 275 -11.56 -101.07 -10.56
CA LEU A 275 -10.58 -100.36 -9.74
C LEU A 275 -9.81 -99.34 -10.56
N GLN A 276 -9.30 -99.71 -11.74
CA GLN A 276 -8.60 -98.78 -12.63
C GLN A 276 -9.50 -97.61 -13.06
N GLN A 277 -10.76 -97.87 -13.40
CA GLN A 277 -11.72 -96.82 -13.73
C GLN A 277 -11.95 -95.88 -12.55
N LYS A 278 -12.00 -96.40 -11.32
CA LYS A 278 -12.13 -95.58 -10.11
C LYS A 278 -10.87 -94.79 -9.80
N GLU A 279 -9.70 -95.35 -10.02
CA GLU A 279 -8.42 -94.65 -9.91
C GLU A 279 -8.33 -93.50 -10.93
N ASP A 280 -8.70 -93.74 -12.18
CA ASP A 280 -8.75 -92.72 -13.24
C ASP A 280 -9.77 -91.60 -12.91
N ASP A 281 -10.95 -91.96 -12.41
CA ASP A 281 -11.96 -91.00 -11.93
C ASP A 281 -11.43 -90.14 -10.76
N VAL A 282 -10.74 -90.75 -9.80
CA VAL A 282 -10.12 -90.05 -8.66
C VAL A 282 -9.02 -89.11 -9.14
N ASP A 283 -8.20 -89.53 -10.09
CA ASP A 283 -7.16 -88.70 -10.69
C ASP A 283 -7.75 -87.49 -11.43
N LEU A 284 -8.82 -87.69 -12.21
CA LEU A 284 -9.53 -86.59 -12.87
C LEU A 284 -10.11 -85.62 -11.84
N LYS A 285 -10.73 -86.13 -10.76
CA LYS A 285 -11.28 -85.29 -9.69
C LYS A 285 -10.19 -84.58 -8.90
N THR A 286 -9.04 -85.20 -8.70
CA THR A 286 -7.88 -84.58 -8.04
C THR A 286 -7.35 -83.42 -8.87
N ARG A 287 -7.22 -83.59 -10.20
CA ARG A 287 -6.84 -82.50 -11.11
C ARG A 287 -7.86 -81.36 -11.13
N GLU A 288 -9.16 -81.66 -11.17
CA GLU A 288 -10.21 -80.64 -11.06
C GLU A 288 -10.12 -79.86 -9.74
N ILE A 289 -9.84 -80.53 -8.62
CA ILE A 289 -9.64 -79.89 -7.31
C ILE A 289 -8.39 -79.00 -7.33
N GLU A 290 -7.28 -79.48 -7.88
CA GLU A 290 -6.04 -78.70 -8.00
C GLU A 290 -6.24 -77.45 -8.86
N GLU A 291 -6.96 -77.54 -9.98
CA GLU A 291 -7.31 -76.39 -10.82
C GLU A 291 -8.18 -75.38 -10.06
N LEU A 292 -9.20 -75.85 -9.33
CA LEU A 292 -10.05 -74.99 -8.51
C LEU A 292 -9.28 -74.33 -7.36
N VAL A 293 -8.35 -75.05 -6.73
CA VAL A 293 -7.47 -74.51 -5.68
C VAL A 293 -6.54 -73.45 -6.27
N ALA A 294 -5.94 -73.70 -7.43
CA ALA A 294 -5.09 -72.72 -8.11
C ALA A 294 -5.88 -71.46 -8.50
N GLU A 295 -7.11 -71.61 -8.96
CA GLU A 295 -7.96 -70.46 -9.30
C GLU A 295 -8.39 -69.68 -8.06
N HIS A 296 -8.79 -70.35 -6.99
CA HIS A 296 -9.05 -69.68 -5.70
C HIS A 296 -7.82 -68.96 -5.17
N GLN A 297 -6.62 -69.55 -5.31
CA GLN A 297 -5.38 -68.91 -4.91
C GLN A 297 -5.11 -67.63 -5.71
N ARG A 298 -5.34 -67.64 -7.04
CA ARG A 298 -5.25 -66.42 -7.87
C ARG A 298 -6.26 -65.36 -7.45
N ILE A 299 -7.52 -65.76 -7.20
CA ILE A 299 -8.55 -64.81 -6.74
C ILE A 299 -8.14 -64.17 -5.41
N ILE A 300 -7.62 -64.97 -4.47
CA ILE A 300 -7.12 -64.46 -3.18
C ILE A 300 -5.96 -63.48 -3.39
N GLU A 301 -5.00 -63.80 -4.25
CA GLU A 301 -3.88 -62.90 -4.57
C GLU A 301 -4.34 -61.58 -5.20
N VAL A 302 -5.30 -61.64 -6.12
CA VAL A 302 -5.88 -60.43 -6.72
C VAL A 302 -6.58 -59.59 -5.66
N VAL A 303 -7.43 -60.20 -4.82
CA VAL A 303 -8.15 -59.49 -3.75
C VAL A 303 -7.18 -58.93 -2.71
N ASP A 304 -6.13 -59.66 -2.31
CA ASP A 304 -5.12 -59.16 -1.37
C ASP A 304 -4.34 -57.97 -1.98
N ASN A 305 -4.01 -58.02 -3.27
CA ASN A 305 -3.37 -56.90 -3.96
C ASN A 305 -4.29 -55.69 -4.10
N GLU A 306 -5.57 -55.89 -4.43
CA GLU A 306 -6.58 -54.83 -4.48
C GLU A 306 -6.76 -54.18 -3.10
N TRP A 307 -6.90 -54.99 -2.04
CA TRP A 307 -7.00 -54.49 -0.66
C TRP A 307 -5.73 -53.77 -0.21
N ARG A 308 -4.54 -54.25 -0.57
CA ARG A 308 -3.29 -53.54 -0.31
C ARG A 308 -3.26 -52.18 -1.01
N GLY A 309 -3.69 -52.13 -2.27
CA GLY A 309 -3.81 -50.89 -3.02
C GLY A 309 -4.76 -49.90 -2.36
N GLU A 310 -5.97 -50.34 -1.99
CA GLU A 310 -6.95 -49.49 -1.29
C GLU A 310 -6.43 -49.02 0.09
N VAL A 311 -5.71 -49.88 0.82
CA VAL A 311 -5.09 -49.52 2.11
C VAL A 311 -3.95 -48.52 1.91
N GLU A 312 -3.14 -48.66 0.87
CA GLU A 312 -2.09 -47.69 0.54
C GLU A 312 -2.68 -46.34 0.09
N GLU A 313 -3.71 -46.35 -0.74
CA GLU A 313 -4.43 -45.13 -1.13
C GLU A 313 -5.06 -44.44 0.08
N ALA A 314 -5.70 -45.18 0.98
CA ALA A 314 -6.25 -44.64 2.22
C ALA A 314 -5.15 -44.10 3.15
N ARG A 315 -3.98 -44.75 3.22
CA ARG A 315 -2.82 -44.26 3.98
C ARG A 315 -2.28 -42.96 3.39
N ASN A 316 -2.15 -42.88 2.07
CA ASN A 316 -1.71 -41.67 1.38
C ASN A 316 -2.69 -40.52 1.62
N GLN A 317 -4.00 -40.76 1.53
CA GLN A 317 -5.02 -39.75 1.87
C GLN A 317 -4.92 -39.27 3.32
N VAL A 318 -4.64 -40.18 4.27
CA VAL A 318 -4.43 -39.82 5.68
C VAL A 318 -3.16 -38.99 5.86
N GLU A 319 -2.08 -39.29 5.13
CA GLU A 319 -0.84 -38.51 5.16
C GLU A 319 -1.03 -37.12 4.56
N GLU A 320 -1.69 -37.00 3.40
CA GLU A 320 -2.06 -35.71 2.80
C GLU A 320 -2.93 -34.87 3.75
N LEU A 321 -3.93 -35.49 4.40
CA LEU A 321 -4.76 -34.81 5.38
C LEU A 321 -3.96 -34.36 6.62
N ARG A 322 -2.95 -35.13 7.04
CA ARG A 322 -2.05 -34.74 8.13
C ARG A 322 -1.18 -33.57 7.75
N ASP A 323 -0.63 -33.56 6.54
CA ASP A 323 0.20 -32.46 6.03
C ASP A 323 -0.62 -31.17 5.91
N VAL A 324 -1.82 -31.25 5.34
CA VAL A 324 -2.76 -30.10 5.27
C VAL A 324 -3.13 -29.61 6.67
N LEU A 325 -3.33 -30.52 7.63
CA LEU A 325 -3.65 -30.15 9.00
C LEU A 325 -2.45 -29.48 9.68
N ALA A 326 -1.22 -29.95 9.44
CA ALA A 326 0.00 -29.34 9.93
C ALA A 326 0.23 -27.94 9.33
N GLU A 327 -0.02 -27.74 8.04
CA GLU A 327 0.00 -26.42 7.38
C GLU A 327 -1.06 -25.49 7.99
N ARG A 328 -2.27 -25.99 8.24
CA ARG A 328 -3.32 -25.18 8.87
C ARG A 328 -2.99 -24.84 10.33
N GLU A 329 -2.30 -25.72 11.04
CA GLU A 329 -1.81 -25.45 12.39
C GLU A 329 -0.69 -24.41 12.40
N SER A 330 0.23 -24.41 11.42
CA SER A 330 1.25 -23.37 11.29
C SER A 330 0.63 -22.03 10.90
N GLU A 331 -0.27 -22.00 9.92
CA GLU A 331 -1.03 -20.80 9.55
C GLU A 331 -1.80 -20.23 10.75
N CYS A 332 -2.45 -21.09 11.55
CA CYS A 332 -3.13 -20.65 12.77
C CYS A 332 -2.17 -20.09 13.83
N LYS A 333 -0.95 -20.62 13.95
CA LYS A 333 0.06 -20.07 14.86
C LYS A 333 0.54 -18.70 14.38
N ASP A 334 0.80 -18.54 13.09
CA ASP A 334 1.24 -17.28 12.49
C ASP A 334 0.13 -16.21 12.59
N LEU A 335 -1.13 -16.58 12.36
CA LEU A 335 -2.27 -15.70 12.57
C LEU A 335 -2.42 -15.30 14.04
N ARG A 336 -2.16 -16.19 15.00
CA ARG A 336 -2.16 -15.82 16.44
C ARG A 336 -1.01 -14.87 16.77
N LEU A 337 0.17 -15.07 16.21
CA LEU A 337 1.32 -14.18 16.38
C LEU A 337 0.99 -12.78 15.85
N THR A 338 0.51 -12.67 14.61
CA THR A 338 0.12 -11.38 14.02
C THR A 338 -1.00 -10.69 14.79
N VAL A 339 -2.00 -11.42 15.28
CA VAL A 339 -3.04 -10.86 16.17
C VAL A 339 -2.41 -10.32 17.45
N SER A 340 -1.50 -11.07 18.09
CA SER A 340 -0.82 -10.60 19.31
C SER A 340 0.05 -9.36 19.06
N GLU A 341 0.72 -9.27 17.92
CA GLU A 341 1.49 -8.08 17.51
C GLU A 341 0.57 -6.87 17.25
N HIS A 342 -0.60 -7.09 16.64
CA HIS A 342 -1.58 -6.04 16.46
C HIS A 342 -2.22 -5.59 17.78
N GLU A 343 -2.42 -6.50 18.74
CA GLU A 343 -2.90 -6.18 20.08
C GLU A 343 -1.88 -5.36 20.87
N THR A 344 -0.59 -5.73 20.83
CA THR A 344 0.48 -4.97 21.48
C THR A 344 0.65 -3.59 20.83
N LEU A 345 0.68 -3.51 19.50
CA LEU A 345 0.72 -2.21 18.79
C LEU A 345 -0.48 -1.34 19.13
N SER A 346 -1.67 -1.93 19.24
CA SER A 346 -2.89 -1.21 19.64
C SER A 346 -2.81 -0.73 21.08
N ALA A 347 -2.25 -1.53 22.00
CA ALA A 347 -2.02 -1.14 23.38
C ALA A 347 -1.01 0.03 23.47
N ASP A 348 0.10 -0.04 22.72
CA ASP A 348 1.09 1.04 22.65
C ASP A 348 0.51 2.33 22.09
N LEU A 349 -0.35 2.23 21.05
CA LEU A 349 -1.07 3.38 20.51
C LEU A 349 -2.03 3.98 21.55
N ARG A 350 -2.78 3.15 22.28
CA ARG A 350 -3.65 3.61 23.36
C ARG A 350 -2.85 4.33 24.45
N ASN A 351 -1.74 3.75 24.90
CA ASN A 351 -0.86 4.36 25.90
C ASN A 351 -0.30 5.71 25.41
N LYS A 352 0.06 5.82 24.13
CA LYS A 352 0.51 7.10 23.53
C LYS A 352 -0.61 8.14 23.48
N PHE A 353 -1.84 7.73 23.15
CA PHE A 353 -2.99 8.64 23.17
C PHE A 353 -3.34 9.07 24.59
N GLU A 354 -3.28 8.16 25.56
CA GLU A 354 -3.52 8.47 26.97
C GLU A 354 -2.45 9.42 27.51
N ALA A 355 -1.17 9.22 27.18
CA ALA A 355 -0.11 10.15 27.52
C ALA A 355 -0.28 11.53 26.87
N ALA A 356 -0.69 11.58 25.60
CA ALA A 356 -0.95 12.84 24.90
C ALA A 356 -2.19 13.57 25.46
N LEU A 357 -3.23 12.82 25.86
CA LEU A 357 -4.39 13.38 26.54
C LEU A 357 -4.01 13.94 27.91
N ALA A 358 -3.25 13.20 28.71
CA ALA A 358 -2.76 13.67 30.00
C ALA A 358 -1.91 14.94 29.87
N GLN A 359 -1.05 15.03 28.84
CA GLN A 359 -0.28 16.24 28.57
C GLN A 359 -1.20 17.42 28.17
N LEU A 360 -2.21 17.18 27.34
CA LEU A 360 -3.17 18.23 26.96
C LEU A 360 -4.04 18.69 28.13
N GLU A 361 -4.40 17.79 29.04
CA GLU A 361 -5.10 18.11 30.29
C GLU A 361 -4.18 18.96 31.19
N GLU A 362 -2.92 18.57 31.38
CA GLU A 362 -1.95 19.36 32.15
C GLU A 362 -1.72 20.76 31.53
N GLU A 363 -1.60 20.86 30.20
CA GLU A 363 -1.50 22.14 29.50
C GLU A 363 -2.78 22.98 29.61
N SER A 364 -3.95 22.36 29.72
CA SER A 364 -5.23 23.06 29.96
C SER A 364 -5.26 23.60 31.38
N ASP A 365 -4.95 22.77 32.37
CA ASP A 365 -4.90 23.15 33.78
C ASP A 365 -3.90 24.29 34.02
N GLN A 366 -2.74 24.23 33.37
CA GLN A 366 -1.74 25.32 33.42
C GLN A 366 -2.29 26.63 32.83
N LYS A 367 -2.99 26.56 31.69
CA LYS A 367 -3.61 27.74 31.08
C LYS A 367 -4.76 28.29 31.91
N ASP A 368 -5.56 27.43 32.52
CA ASP A 368 -6.64 27.84 33.42
C ASP A 368 -6.05 28.54 34.66
N ALA A 369 -4.95 28.04 35.21
CA ALA A 369 -4.22 28.70 36.29
C ALA A 369 -3.62 30.06 35.85
N GLU A 370 -3.06 30.16 34.65
CA GLU A 370 -2.59 31.44 34.09
C GLU A 370 -3.75 32.43 33.88
N ILE A 371 -4.90 31.96 33.37
CA ILE A 371 -6.10 32.78 33.20
C ILE A 371 -6.58 33.28 34.56
N GLU A 372 -6.62 32.44 35.58
CA GLU A 372 -6.96 32.86 36.95
C GLU A 372 -5.97 33.90 37.48
N ALA A 373 -4.67 33.70 37.29
CA ALA A 373 -3.64 34.66 37.71
C ALA A 373 -3.78 36.01 36.98
N LEU A 374 -4.02 35.99 35.67
CA LEU A 374 -4.27 37.19 34.87
C LEU A 374 -5.57 37.88 35.28
N ASN A 375 -6.64 37.13 35.54
CA ASN A 375 -7.89 37.69 36.03
C ASN A 375 -7.71 38.38 37.39
N ASN A 376 -6.99 37.76 38.32
CA ASN A 376 -6.66 38.36 39.62
C ASN A 376 -5.81 39.64 39.44
N ALA A 377 -4.87 39.64 38.48
CA ALA A 377 -4.08 40.83 38.17
C ALA A 377 -4.92 41.95 37.54
N VAL A 378 -5.85 41.60 36.65
CA VAL A 378 -6.83 42.54 36.07
C VAL A 378 -7.72 43.11 37.16
N GLU A 379 -8.26 42.30 38.06
CA GLU A 379 -9.09 42.77 39.18
C GLU A 379 -8.30 43.73 40.10
N ARG A 380 -7.03 43.41 40.37
CA ARG A 380 -6.14 44.30 41.13
C ARG A 380 -5.90 45.62 40.41
N LEU A 381 -5.63 45.58 39.11
CA LEU A 381 -5.42 46.78 38.29
C LEU A 381 -6.70 47.60 38.15
N SER A 382 -7.87 46.96 38.01
CA SER A 382 -9.18 47.60 38.03
C SER A 382 -9.43 48.29 39.37
N GLY A 383 -9.18 47.63 40.50
CA GLY A 383 -9.29 48.27 41.80
C GLY A 383 -8.31 49.44 42.00
N GLN A 384 -7.11 49.37 41.39
CA GLN A 384 -6.19 50.52 41.35
C GLN A 384 -6.69 51.64 40.44
N LEU A 385 -7.33 51.31 39.32
CA LEU A 385 -7.94 52.29 38.42
C LEU A 385 -9.08 53.02 39.14
N ASP A 386 -9.99 52.29 39.80
CA ASP A 386 -11.10 52.85 40.58
C ASP A 386 -10.57 53.78 41.68
N GLN A 387 -9.50 53.40 42.38
CA GLN A 387 -8.85 54.28 43.37
C GLN A 387 -8.27 55.55 42.76
N MET A 388 -7.60 55.45 41.61
CA MET A 388 -7.05 56.61 40.90
C MET A 388 -8.15 57.49 40.31
N GLU A 389 -9.28 56.91 39.89
CA GLU A 389 -10.46 57.63 39.44
C GLU A 389 -11.12 58.38 40.60
N ASP A 390 -11.31 57.74 41.76
CA ASP A 390 -11.79 58.39 42.99
C ASP A 390 -10.86 59.53 43.42
N GLU A 391 -9.54 59.34 43.37
CA GLU A 391 -8.57 60.39 43.65
C GLU A 391 -8.66 61.54 42.64
N ALA A 392 -8.81 61.24 41.35
CA ALA A 392 -8.98 62.25 40.31
C ALA A 392 -10.30 63.01 40.45
N GLU A 393 -11.39 62.36 40.87
CA GLU A 393 -12.66 63.01 41.19
C GLU A 393 -12.51 63.94 42.39
N ARG A 394 -11.87 63.49 43.48
CA ARG A 394 -11.56 64.35 44.63
C ARG A 394 -10.70 65.56 44.25
N PHE A 395 -9.65 65.35 43.44
CA PHE A 395 -8.85 66.46 42.95
C PHE A 395 -9.66 67.41 42.07
N LYS A 396 -10.60 66.91 41.24
CA LYS A 396 -11.50 67.76 40.47
C LYS A 396 -12.41 68.57 41.40
N GLU A 397 -13.06 67.94 42.37
CA GLU A 397 -13.89 68.61 43.38
C GLU A 397 -13.10 69.69 44.13
N ASP A 398 -11.88 69.38 44.59
CA ASP A 398 -10.99 70.35 45.24
C ASP A 398 -10.63 71.51 44.30
N THR A 399 -10.37 71.24 43.02
CA THR A 399 -10.09 72.30 42.04
C THR A 399 -11.32 73.14 41.69
N GLU A 400 -12.51 72.55 41.69
CA GLU A 400 -13.76 73.28 41.51
C GLU A 400 -14.05 74.16 42.72
N HIS A 401 -13.88 73.63 43.93
CA HIS A 401 -14.01 74.40 45.16
C HIS A 401 -13.01 75.57 45.20
N LEU A 402 -11.73 75.34 44.85
CA LEU A 402 -10.73 76.41 44.73
C LEU A 402 -11.10 77.43 43.66
N ARG A 403 -11.69 77.02 42.53
CA ARG A 403 -12.18 77.95 41.50
C ARG A 403 -13.37 78.77 41.98
N GLU A 404 -14.27 78.17 42.76
CA GLU A 404 -15.41 78.85 43.37
C GLU A 404 -14.93 79.86 44.42
N ASP A 405 -13.99 79.48 45.29
CA ASP A 405 -13.37 80.39 46.25
C ASP A 405 -12.64 81.55 45.55
N ASP A 406 -11.84 81.26 44.52
CA ASP A 406 -11.20 82.25 43.66
C ASP A 406 -12.22 83.18 42.97
N ALA A 407 -13.36 82.64 42.53
CA ALA A 407 -14.41 83.42 41.88
C ALA A 407 -15.10 84.36 42.88
N VAL A 408 -15.39 83.89 44.09
CA VAL A 408 -15.92 84.70 45.19
C VAL A 408 -14.91 85.78 45.59
N GLU A 409 -13.62 85.47 45.64
CA GLU A 409 -12.57 86.43 45.97
C GLU A 409 -12.37 87.45 44.84
N ARG A 410 -12.43 87.04 43.57
CA ARG A 410 -12.45 87.95 42.42
C ARG A 410 -13.66 88.87 42.47
N GLU A 411 -14.85 88.37 42.75
CA GLU A 411 -16.08 89.18 42.88
C GLU A 411 -15.95 90.20 44.02
N ARG A 412 -15.39 89.79 45.17
CA ARG A 412 -15.08 90.71 46.28
C ARG A 412 -14.07 91.79 45.90
N LEU A 413 -13.01 91.42 45.18
CA LEU A 413 -12.00 92.37 44.71
C LEU A 413 -12.56 93.33 43.65
N GLU A 414 -13.38 92.84 42.72
CA GLU A 414 -14.07 93.66 41.72
C GLU A 414 -15.04 94.65 42.38
N ALA A 415 -15.81 94.21 43.38
CA ALA A 415 -16.68 95.09 44.16
C ALA A 415 -15.87 96.18 44.91
N LEU A 416 -14.72 95.82 45.48
CA LEU A 416 -13.84 96.76 46.16
C LEU A 416 -13.21 97.77 45.19
N VAL A 417 -12.80 97.32 44.00
CA VAL A 417 -12.29 98.19 42.93
C VAL A 417 -13.38 99.12 42.40
N ALA A 418 -14.62 98.64 42.26
CA ALA A 418 -15.76 99.46 41.85
C ALA A 418 -16.05 100.55 42.90
N ALA A 419 -16.11 100.20 44.18
CA ALA A 419 -16.29 101.16 45.27
C ALA A 419 -15.15 102.20 45.33
N LEU A 420 -13.90 101.78 45.14
CA LEU A 420 -12.75 102.71 45.07
C LEU A 420 -12.82 103.64 43.85
N LYS A 421 -13.29 103.15 42.70
CA LYS A 421 -13.50 103.99 41.52
C LYS A 421 -14.60 105.02 41.76
N GLU A 422 -15.72 104.63 42.36
CA GLU A 422 -16.84 105.51 42.67
C GLU A 422 -16.42 106.65 43.62
N VAL A 423 -15.76 106.33 44.73
CA VAL A 423 -15.20 107.33 45.67
C VAL A 423 -14.22 108.27 44.96
N ARG A 424 -13.31 107.73 44.15
CA ARG A 424 -12.33 108.55 43.42
C ARG A 424 -12.98 109.45 42.37
N GLN A 425 -14.07 109.01 41.74
CA GLN A 425 -14.79 109.76 40.72
C GLN A 425 -15.65 110.88 41.35
N GLU A 426 -16.21 110.65 42.54
CA GLU A 426 -16.84 111.67 43.38
C GLU A 426 -15.83 112.72 43.89
N GLU A 427 -14.64 112.30 44.30
CA GLU A 427 -13.57 113.22 44.71
C GLU A 427 -13.04 114.06 43.54
N LEU A 428 -12.86 113.46 42.36
CA LEU A 428 -12.41 114.19 41.16
C LEU A 428 -13.46 115.21 40.69
N SER A 429 -14.74 114.87 40.74
CA SER A 429 -15.81 115.78 40.33
C SER A 429 -15.93 116.98 41.26
N ARG A 430 -15.86 116.77 42.59
CA ARG A 430 -15.79 117.87 43.56
C ARG A 430 -14.59 118.79 43.32
N HIS A 431 -13.41 118.22 43.04
CA HIS A 431 -12.21 119.04 42.84
C HIS A 431 -12.25 119.86 41.53
N ILE A 432 -12.88 119.32 40.48
CA ILE A 432 -13.12 120.06 39.22
C ILE A 432 -14.10 121.22 39.45
N GLU A 433 -15.14 121.00 40.25
CA GLU A 433 -16.15 122.02 40.59
C GLU A 433 -15.54 123.15 41.42
N ASP A 434 -14.74 122.82 42.44
CA ASP A 434 -14.00 123.79 43.27
C ASP A 434 -13.00 124.62 42.44
N LEU A 435 -12.26 124.00 41.53
CA LEU A 435 -11.32 124.69 40.64
C LEU A 435 -12.04 125.63 39.65
N ALA A 436 -13.19 125.22 39.12
CA ALA A 436 -13.99 126.05 38.22
C ALA A 436 -14.49 127.33 38.92
N ASP A 437 -14.94 127.19 40.17
CA ASP A 437 -15.38 128.27 41.05
C ASP A 437 -14.25 129.26 41.38
N GLU A 438 -13.05 128.77 41.68
CA GLU A 438 -11.86 129.58 41.98
C GLU A 438 -11.43 130.40 40.74
N THR A 439 -11.40 129.76 39.57
CA THR A 439 -11.03 130.42 38.30
C THR A 439 -12.03 131.52 37.91
N GLN A 440 -13.33 131.32 38.18
CA GLN A 440 -14.37 132.31 37.92
C GLN A 440 -14.25 133.52 38.85
N ARG A 441 -13.92 133.31 40.14
CA ARG A 441 -13.66 134.39 41.11
C ARG A 441 -12.44 135.22 40.69
N GLU A 442 -11.35 134.58 40.29
CA GLU A 442 -10.11 135.26 39.88
C GLU A 442 -10.30 136.12 38.61
N ARG A 443 -11.08 135.64 37.63
CA ARG A 443 -11.44 136.42 36.43
C ARG A 443 -12.23 137.69 36.78
N SER A 444 -13.24 137.57 37.63
CA SER A 444 -14.07 138.73 38.05
C SER A 444 -13.30 139.78 38.86
N ALA A 445 -12.25 139.37 39.58
CA ALA A 445 -11.37 140.29 40.31
C ALA A 445 -10.42 141.03 39.36
N ARG A 446 -9.89 140.37 38.33
CA ARG A 446 -9.04 140.99 37.30
C ARG A 446 -9.77 142.08 36.51
N GLU A 447 -11.00 141.81 36.07
CA GLU A 447 -11.79 142.80 35.30
C GLU A 447 -12.06 144.08 36.10
N ARG A 448 -12.24 143.99 37.42
CA ARG A 448 -12.41 145.17 38.29
C ARG A 448 -11.12 145.98 38.40
N LEU A 449 -9.98 145.31 38.56
CA LEU A 449 -8.67 145.97 38.66
C LEU A 449 -8.27 146.65 37.35
N GLU A 450 -8.58 146.05 36.20
CA GLU A 450 -8.35 146.69 34.89
C GLU A 450 -9.17 147.98 34.72
N ALA A 451 -10.45 147.98 35.13
CA ALA A 451 -11.29 149.18 35.07
C ALA A 451 -10.79 150.32 35.98
N ASP A 452 -10.26 150.00 37.16
CA ASP A 452 -9.70 150.98 38.10
C ASP A 452 -8.39 151.60 37.54
N ILE A 453 -7.55 150.80 36.87
CA ILE A 453 -6.31 151.29 36.24
C ILE A 453 -6.63 152.24 35.09
N GLU A 454 -7.58 151.91 34.21
CA GLU A 454 -7.98 152.79 33.11
C GLU A 454 -8.54 154.15 33.57
N ALA A 455 -9.20 154.18 34.73
CA ALA A 455 -9.68 155.42 35.33
C ALA A 455 -8.53 156.29 35.83
N ALA A 456 -7.55 155.70 36.53
CA ALA A 456 -6.37 156.39 37.03
C ALA A 456 -5.49 156.98 35.91
N ASP A 457 -5.33 156.25 34.80
CA ASP A 457 -4.56 156.73 33.64
C ASP A 457 -5.19 157.97 33.00
N LYS A 458 -6.52 158.02 32.89
CA LYS A 458 -7.24 159.21 32.36
C LYS A 458 -7.07 160.43 33.26
N GLU A 459 -7.14 160.25 34.59
CA GLU A 459 -6.92 161.34 35.54
C GLU A 459 -5.48 161.88 35.43
N HIS A 460 -4.49 160.98 35.32
CA HIS A 460 -3.09 161.37 35.18
C HIS A 460 -2.81 162.13 33.88
N GLU A 461 -3.38 161.70 32.75
CA GLU A 461 -3.27 162.43 31.48
C GLU A 461 -3.84 163.86 31.56
N ASP A 462 -4.96 164.05 32.25
CA ASP A 462 -5.58 165.35 32.42
C ASP A 462 -4.75 166.28 33.33
N GLU A 463 -4.10 165.74 34.35
CA GLU A 463 -3.13 166.48 35.17
C GLU A 463 -1.91 166.91 34.36
N ILE A 464 -1.31 166.01 33.56
CA ILE A 464 -0.19 166.34 32.68
C ILE A 464 -0.57 167.47 31.70
N ARG A 465 -1.79 167.45 31.16
CA ARG A 465 -2.28 168.53 30.27
C ARG A 465 -2.42 169.86 31.01
N ARG A 466 -2.84 169.86 32.28
CA ARG A 466 -2.91 171.09 33.11
C ARG A 466 -1.52 171.63 33.40
N GLU A 467 -0.59 170.77 33.81
CA GLU A 467 0.80 171.15 34.11
C GLU A 467 1.50 171.73 32.88
N ARG A 468 1.34 171.13 31.70
CA ARG A 468 1.89 171.66 30.45
C ARG A 468 1.42 173.09 30.14
N ARG A 469 0.13 173.40 30.31
CA ARG A 469 -0.38 174.77 30.10
C ARG A 469 0.23 175.76 31.11
N THR A 470 0.49 175.33 32.34
CA THR A 470 1.17 176.18 33.33
C THR A 470 2.64 176.39 33.01
N LEU A 471 3.30 175.36 32.45
CA LEU A 471 4.69 175.43 32.02
C LEU A 471 4.86 176.42 30.86
N GLU A 472 4.03 176.32 29.81
CA GLU A 472 4.05 177.24 28.66
C GLU A 472 3.82 178.71 29.09
N ALA A 473 2.92 178.95 30.05
CA ALA A 473 2.71 180.28 30.61
C ALA A 473 3.99 180.82 31.30
N LYS A 474 4.68 179.98 32.09
CA LYS A 474 5.95 180.33 32.75
C LYS A 474 7.09 180.53 31.76
N GLU A 475 7.16 179.73 30.69
CA GLU A 475 8.14 179.88 29.61
C GLU A 475 7.97 181.22 28.86
N SER A 476 6.73 181.65 28.59
CA SER A 476 6.49 182.97 27.99
C SER A 476 6.94 184.12 28.90
N SER A 477 6.75 183.98 30.22
CA SER A 477 7.23 184.95 31.22
C SER A 477 8.75 184.99 31.31
N LEU A 478 9.41 183.83 31.21
CA LEU A 478 10.87 183.72 31.19
C LEU A 478 11.45 184.34 29.91
N GLN A 479 10.81 184.16 28.77
CA GLN A 479 11.24 184.75 27.50
C GLN A 479 11.19 186.28 27.53
N ASN A 480 10.19 186.87 28.18
CA ASN A 480 10.14 188.32 28.39
C ASN A 480 11.28 188.81 29.30
N ALA A 481 11.59 188.08 30.38
CA ALA A 481 12.71 188.40 31.25
C ALA A 481 14.08 188.27 30.55
N LEU A 482 14.23 187.30 29.63
CA LEU A 482 15.43 187.15 28.81
C LEU A 482 15.62 188.30 27.83
N ASN A 483 14.54 188.85 27.25
CA ASN A 483 14.61 190.03 26.39
C ASN A 483 15.03 191.30 27.17
N ASP A 484 14.59 191.44 28.43
CA ASP A 484 15.05 192.53 29.31
C ASP A 484 16.52 192.37 29.73
N LEU A 485 16.98 191.13 29.94
CA LEU A 485 18.40 190.81 30.22
C LEU A 485 19.31 191.15 29.02
N ALA A 486 18.87 190.86 27.79
CA ALA A 486 19.60 191.19 26.57
C ALA A 486 19.79 192.71 26.38
N ARG A 487 18.81 193.52 26.81
CA ARG A 487 18.93 195.00 26.83
C ARG A 487 19.97 195.49 27.83
N ILE A 488 20.09 194.84 28.99
CA ILE A 488 21.09 195.15 30.01
C ILE A 488 22.50 194.71 29.57
N GLN A 489 22.62 193.57 28.89
CA GLN A 489 23.88 193.07 28.34
C GLN A 489 24.48 194.00 27.26
N SER A 490 23.65 194.68 26.46
CA SER A 490 24.12 195.71 25.51
C SER A 490 24.76 196.93 26.17
N LEU A 491 24.36 197.29 27.39
CA LEU A 491 24.96 198.41 28.15
C LEU A 491 26.29 197.99 28.82
N LEU A 492 26.49 196.68 29.05
CA LEU A 492 27.70 196.12 29.62
C LEU A 492 28.84 196.02 28.58
N SER A 493 28.56 195.65 27.33
CA SER A 493 29.60 195.54 26.29
C SER A 493 30.24 196.89 25.93
N GLN A 494 29.52 198.00 26.12
CA GLN A 494 30.06 199.36 25.96
C GLN A 494 31.04 199.75 27.09
N ARG A 495 31.03 199.05 28.22
CA ARG A 495 32.00 199.23 29.33
C ARG A 495 33.21 198.30 29.23
N GLU A 496 33.08 197.18 28.52
CA GLU A 496 34.17 196.21 28.28
C GLU A 496 35.18 196.70 27.23
N SER A 497 34.77 197.52 26.25
CA SER A 497 35.70 198.09 25.26
C SER A 497 36.70 199.08 25.87
N ASP A 498 36.35 199.75 26.97
CA ASP A 498 37.21 200.72 27.64
C ASP A 498 38.34 200.05 28.46
N ILE A 499 38.20 198.75 28.79
CA ILE A 499 39.20 197.98 29.55
C ILE A 499 40.27 197.35 28.62
N GLN A 500 39.92 197.02 27.38
CA GLN A 500 40.84 196.42 26.39
C GLN A 500 41.97 197.37 25.93
N ALA A 501 41.81 198.69 26.08
CA ALA A 501 42.86 199.67 25.77
C ALA A 501 44.05 199.65 26.77
N VAL A 502 43.92 198.97 27.92
CA VAL A 502 44.95 198.94 28.98
C VAL A 502 45.80 197.67 28.96
N GLN A 503 45.34 196.58 28.32
CA GLN A 503 46.04 195.28 28.30
C GLN A 503 47.10 195.11 27.20
N THR A 504 47.01 195.84 26.09
CA THR A 504 47.94 195.71 24.95
C THR A 504 49.32 196.34 25.14
N ALA A 505 49.56 197.02 26.27
CA ALA A 505 50.88 197.54 26.63
C ALA A 505 51.82 196.49 27.28
N LEU A 506 51.33 195.30 27.64
CA LEU A 506 52.08 194.37 28.51
C LEU A 506 52.68 193.12 27.83
N GLN A 507 52.31 192.77 26.59
CA GLN A 507 52.73 191.49 25.97
C GLN A 507 53.86 191.60 24.94
N THR A 508 54.45 192.78 24.77
CA THR A 508 55.64 193.02 23.94
C THR A 508 56.98 192.65 24.61
N LEU A 509 56.99 192.00 25.77
CA LEU A 509 58.21 191.75 26.56
C LEU A 509 58.55 190.28 26.86
N GLU A 510 57.72 189.30 26.48
CA GLU A 510 58.05 187.86 26.61
C GLU A 510 58.46 187.24 25.27
N ALA A 511 59.36 187.98 24.62
CA ALA A 511 60.11 187.58 23.44
C ALA A 511 60.72 186.16 23.55
N GLU A 512 60.77 185.50 22.40
CA GLU A 512 62.02 184.99 21.83
C GLU A 512 63.04 184.38 22.82
N SER A 513 62.89 183.09 23.14
CA SER A 513 64.04 182.27 23.54
C SER A 513 63.85 180.77 23.25
N LYS A 514 64.38 180.35 22.07
CA LYS A 514 65.06 179.06 21.76
C LYS A 514 64.21 177.77 21.71
N ARG A 515 64.02 176.99 20.62
CA ARG A 515 64.68 176.63 19.34
C ARG A 515 65.83 175.55 19.38
N LEU A 516 65.47 174.32 18.93
CA LEU A 516 66.17 173.24 18.14
C LEU A 516 67.10 172.14 18.76
N GLY A 517 66.96 170.89 18.25
CA GLY A 517 68.04 169.87 18.13
C GLY A 517 67.64 168.36 18.11
N GLU A 518 68.08 167.58 17.11
CA GLU A 518 67.75 166.17 16.75
C GLU A 518 68.83 165.09 17.12
N THR A 519 68.47 163.77 17.08
CA THR A 519 69.16 162.56 16.48
C THR A 519 69.37 161.22 17.29
N HIS A 520 68.79 160.12 16.72
CA HIS A 520 69.18 158.69 16.46
C HIS A 520 69.61 157.52 17.43
N THR A 521 69.04 156.32 17.13
CA THR A 521 69.51 154.88 17.13
C THR A 521 69.62 153.98 18.40
N THR A 522 69.19 152.69 18.31
CA THR A 522 69.85 151.38 18.70
C THR A 522 68.85 150.18 18.84
N ALA A 523 67.54 150.39 19.06
CA ALA A 523 66.60 149.33 19.52
C ALA A 523 65.98 148.38 18.46
N ARG A 524 66.16 148.63 17.16
CA ARG A 524 65.36 147.98 16.10
C ARG A 524 65.92 146.62 15.63
N PHE A 525 67.21 146.36 15.80
CA PHE A 525 67.87 145.12 15.35
C PHE A 525 67.62 143.94 16.30
N SER A 526 67.43 144.22 17.59
CA SER A 526 67.19 143.22 18.65
C SER A 526 65.85 142.50 18.50
N LEU A 527 64.79 143.22 18.09
CA LEU A 527 63.44 142.65 17.93
C LEU A 527 63.30 141.72 16.71
N GLN A 528 64.17 141.85 15.71
CA GLN A 528 64.09 141.05 14.50
C GLN A 528 64.67 139.63 14.71
N LEU A 529 65.73 139.51 15.50
CA LEU A 529 66.32 138.20 15.86
C LEU A 529 65.35 137.34 16.69
N GLU A 530 64.58 137.96 17.59
CA GLU A 530 63.56 137.30 18.42
C GLU A 530 62.44 136.69 17.54
N THR A 531 62.03 137.42 16.50
CA THR A 531 60.95 137.01 15.60
C THR A 531 61.36 135.80 14.75
N ASP A 532 62.61 135.75 14.29
CA ASP A 532 63.13 134.62 13.51
C ASP A 532 63.37 133.37 14.37
N ARG A 533 63.60 133.54 15.69
CA ARG A 533 63.65 132.42 16.63
C ARG A 533 62.27 131.78 16.81
N LEU A 534 61.25 132.59 17.04
CA LEU A 534 59.87 132.12 17.24
C LEU A 534 59.30 131.41 15.99
N LYS A 535 59.65 131.83 14.77
CA LYS A 535 59.23 131.14 13.54
C LYS A 535 59.79 129.72 13.43
N ARG A 536 61.07 129.52 13.76
CA ARG A 536 61.69 128.18 13.74
C ARG A 536 61.09 127.25 14.78
N ASP A 537 60.75 127.79 15.95
CA ASP A 537 60.10 126.99 17.00
C ASP A 537 58.64 126.66 16.62
N LEU A 538 57.91 127.54 15.94
CA LEU A 538 56.58 127.26 15.38
C LEU A 538 56.64 126.15 14.31
N GLU A 539 57.55 126.26 13.35
CA GLU A 539 57.74 125.25 12.29
C GLU A 539 58.09 123.87 12.87
N ARG A 540 58.85 123.83 13.97
CA ARG A 540 59.16 122.56 14.67
C ARG A 540 57.91 121.95 15.30
N VAL A 541 57.10 122.75 15.99
CA VAL A 541 55.85 122.27 16.62
C VAL A 541 54.84 121.83 15.57
N GLU A 542 54.74 122.53 14.45
CA GLU A 542 53.87 122.13 13.33
C GLU A 542 54.33 120.82 12.69
N ALA A 543 55.64 120.62 12.53
CA ALA A 543 56.19 119.36 12.05
C ALA A 543 55.94 118.20 13.04
N GLU A 544 56.07 118.45 14.34
CA GLU A 544 55.75 117.48 15.40
C GLU A 544 54.24 117.15 15.43
N LEU A 545 53.37 118.15 15.26
CA LEU A 545 51.93 117.97 15.20
C LEU A 545 51.49 117.22 13.94
N CYS A 546 52.13 117.46 12.79
CA CYS A 546 51.93 116.67 11.57
C CYS A 546 52.35 115.21 11.76
N ARG A 547 53.48 114.94 12.45
CA ARG A 547 53.90 113.57 12.77
C ARG A 547 52.92 112.88 13.71
N ALA A 548 52.48 113.55 14.77
CA ALA A 548 51.51 113.00 15.71
C ALA A 548 50.16 112.68 15.05
N ARG A 549 49.68 113.55 14.13
CA ARG A 549 48.47 113.29 13.34
C ARG A 549 48.64 112.09 12.42
N LYS A 550 49.79 111.98 11.76
CA LYS A 550 50.10 110.82 10.90
C LYS A 550 50.20 109.52 11.70
N GLU A 551 50.83 109.55 12.87
CA GLU A 551 50.89 108.38 13.77
C GLU A 551 49.52 107.99 14.32
N LEU A 552 48.62 108.95 14.55
CA LEU A 552 47.24 108.68 14.95
C LEU A 552 46.45 108.04 13.80
N ASP A 553 46.58 108.57 12.58
CA ASP A 553 45.92 108.02 11.39
C ASP A 553 46.45 106.60 11.06
N ASP A 554 47.76 106.38 11.20
CA ASP A 554 48.38 105.05 11.09
C ASP A 554 47.90 104.08 12.18
N LYS A 555 47.57 104.58 13.39
CA LYS A 555 46.99 103.76 14.46
C LYS A 555 45.50 103.47 14.22
N ASP A 556 44.74 104.44 13.74
CA ASP A 556 43.31 104.28 13.43
C ASP A 556 43.11 103.35 12.24
N THR A 557 43.94 103.45 11.20
CA THR A 557 43.95 102.49 10.08
C THR A 557 44.29 101.08 10.56
N ARG A 558 45.33 100.91 11.39
CA ARG A 558 45.64 99.61 12.01
C ARG A 558 44.52 99.09 12.91
N SER A 559 43.79 99.96 13.60
CA SER A 559 42.62 99.56 14.40
C SER A 559 41.51 99.05 13.50
N ARG A 560 41.17 99.78 12.43
CA ARG A 560 40.17 99.37 11.45
C ARG A 560 40.54 98.08 10.73
N ASP A 561 41.82 97.89 10.40
CA ASP A 561 42.32 96.64 9.80
C ASP A 561 42.20 95.46 10.76
N ARG A 562 42.45 95.68 12.06
CA ARG A 562 42.25 94.68 13.12
C ARG A 562 40.79 94.35 13.32
N ASP A 563 39.91 95.35 13.36
CA ASP A 563 38.46 95.17 13.49
C ASP A 563 37.91 94.43 12.25
N GLY A 564 38.35 94.81 11.06
CA GLY A 564 37.99 94.11 9.81
C GLY A 564 38.52 92.67 9.75
N ALA A 565 39.66 92.37 10.36
CA ALA A 565 40.16 91.01 10.49
C ALA A 565 39.35 90.21 11.53
N LEU A 566 38.95 90.82 12.63
CA LEU A 566 38.06 90.20 13.63
C LEU A 566 36.69 89.88 13.04
N ASP A 567 36.10 90.79 12.27
CA ASP A 567 34.81 90.56 11.61
C ASP A 567 34.89 89.42 10.61
N LYS A 568 35.99 89.32 9.83
CA LYS A 568 36.26 88.18 8.95
C LYS A 568 36.38 86.88 9.74
N LEU A 569 37.16 86.86 10.82
CA LEU A 569 37.28 85.69 11.69
C LEU A 569 35.94 85.30 12.35
N HIS A 570 35.10 86.26 12.71
CA HIS A 570 33.77 86.00 13.25
C HIS A 570 32.81 85.47 12.18
N ALA A 571 32.89 85.97 10.95
CA ALA A 571 32.13 85.44 9.82
C ALA A 571 32.56 84.01 9.50
N GLU A 572 33.87 83.75 9.40
CA GLU A 572 34.44 82.42 9.20
C GLU A 572 34.08 81.47 10.35
N LYS A 573 34.11 81.93 11.61
CA LYS A 573 33.66 81.15 12.77
C LYS A 573 32.19 80.73 12.63
N ARG A 574 31.30 81.67 12.29
CA ARG A 574 29.87 81.36 12.12
C ARG A 574 29.64 80.42 10.93
N GLU A 575 30.40 80.59 9.86
CA GLU A 575 30.33 79.70 8.70
C GLU A 575 30.81 78.29 9.05
N LEU A 576 31.91 78.15 9.79
CA LEU A 576 32.42 76.87 10.29
C LEU A 576 31.45 76.22 11.28
N GLU A 577 30.83 76.98 12.18
CA GLU A 577 29.79 76.48 13.09
C GLU A 577 28.56 75.99 12.31
N GLY A 578 28.14 76.73 11.28
CA GLY A 578 27.06 76.32 10.37
C GLY A 578 27.40 75.04 9.60
N GLN A 579 28.61 74.96 9.03
CA GLN A 579 29.09 73.75 8.36
C GLN A 579 29.16 72.55 9.32
N LEU A 580 29.61 72.75 10.56
CA LEU A 580 29.66 71.70 11.58
C LEU A 580 28.25 71.23 11.97
N ALA A 581 27.29 72.14 12.13
CA ALA A 581 25.90 71.80 12.41
C ALA A 581 25.27 70.98 11.26
N VAL A 582 25.49 71.40 10.01
CA VAL A 582 25.02 70.68 8.82
C VAL A 582 25.66 69.29 8.73
N GLN A 583 26.97 69.17 8.96
CA GLN A 583 27.66 67.87 8.99
C GLN A 583 27.15 66.97 10.11
N THR A 584 26.88 67.52 11.29
CA THR A 584 26.33 66.77 12.42
C THR A 584 24.93 66.23 12.10
N GLN A 585 24.07 67.07 11.53
CA GLN A 585 22.73 66.65 11.10
C GLN A 585 22.79 65.63 9.97
N ALA A 586 23.69 65.80 8.98
CA ALA A 586 23.89 64.83 7.91
C ALA A 586 24.37 63.48 8.47
N ARG A 587 25.25 63.48 9.47
CA ARG A 587 25.74 62.26 10.13
C ARG A 587 24.63 61.55 10.90
N LEU A 588 23.78 62.29 11.60
CA LEU A 588 22.59 61.74 12.27
C LEU A 588 21.62 61.11 11.26
N ASN A 589 21.28 61.82 10.19
CA ASN A 589 20.41 61.29 9.13
C ASN A 589 20.99 60.03 8.46
N ILE A 590 22.31 59.96 8.27
CA ILE A 590 22.98 58.76 7.75
C ILE A 590 22.94 57.62 8.78
N SER A 591 23.13 57.93 10.07
CA SER A 591 23.01 56.93 11.15
C SER A 591 21.60 56.36 11.22
N GLU A 592 20.56 57.19 11.20
CA GLU A 592 19.16 56.74 11.21
C GLU A 592 18.84 55.87 9.98
N LYS A 593 19.35 56.26 8.80
CA LYS A 593 19.23 55.43 7.59
C LYS A 593 19.98 54.11 7.71
N LEU A 594 21.17 54.12 8.31
CA LEU A 594 21.95 52.91 8.55
C LEU A 594 21.21 51.98 9.51
N ASP A 595 20.65 52.51 10.59
CA ASP A 595 19.86 51.75 11.56
C ASP A 595 18.58 51.18 10.93
N GLY A 596 17.91 51.96 10.07
CA GLY A 596 16.78 51.48 9.25
C GLY A 596 17.17 50.36 8.28
N VAL A 597 18.33 50.47 7.62
CA VAL A 597 18.84 49.42 6.74
C VAL A 597 19.28 48.18 7.53
N GLN A 598 19.88 48.35 8.70
CA GLN A 598 20.29 47.23 9.55
C GLN A 598 19.08 46.49 10.14
N THR A 599 18.04 47.18 10.54
CA THR A 599 16.80 46.55 11.04
C THR A 599 16.09 45.77 9.94
N THR A 600 15.95 46.36 8.74
CA THR A 600 15.40 45.66 7.57
C THR A 600 16.25 44.48 7.09
N LEU A 601 17.58 44.59 7.20
CA LEU A 601 18.49 43.46 6.94
C LEU A 601 18.27 42.33 7.95
N ARG A 602 18.20 42.64 9.25
CA ARG A 602 17.94 41.62 10.29
C ARG A 602 16.59 40.93 10.10
N THR A 603 15.55 41.66 9.71
CA THR A 603 14.24 41.05 9.42
C THR A 603 14.33 40.13 8.19
N ALA A 604 15.03 40.56 7.13
CA ALA A 604 15.23 39.74 5.94
C ALA A 604 16.08 38.48 6.24
N GLU A 605 17.10 38.60 7.09
CA GLU A 605 17.89 37.46 7.57
C GLU A 605 17.01 36.47 8.35
N GLY A 606 16.15 36.97 9.24
CA GLY A 606 15.15 36.16 9.94
C GLY A 606 14.23 35.42 8.97
N GLU A 607 13.66 36.11 7.98
CA GLU A 607 12.82 35.49 6.95
C GLU A 607 13.58 34.42 6.15
N ILE A 608 14.84 34.66 5.77
CA ILE A 608 15.68 33.67 5.08
C ILE A 608 15.86 32.41 5.94
N THR A 609 16.06 32.55 7.26
CA THR A 609 16.17 31.37 8.14
C THR A 609 14.86 30.57 8.20
N ILE A 610 13.71 31.24 8.25
CA ILE A 610 12.39 30.59 8.21
C ILE A 610 12.18 29.87 6.88
N TYR A 611 12.52 30.52 5.76
CA TYR A 611 12.40 29.89 4.43
C TYR A 611 13.35 28.69 4.29
N LYS A 612 14.58 28.76 4.82
CA LYS A 612 15.51 27.62 4.83
C LYS A 612 14.96 26.46 5.65
N ALA A 613 14.40 26.71 6.82
CA ALA A 613 13.76 25.67 7.63
C ALA A 613 12.61 25.01 6.87
N LYS A 614 11.77 25.82 6.21
CA LYS A 614 10.64 25.34 5.42
C LYS A 614 11.07 24.54 4.19
N VAL A 615 12.15 24.93 3.52
CA VAL A 615 12.76 24.16 2.43
C VAL A 615 13.25 22.81 2.96
N GLY A 616 13.94 22.78 4.11
CA GLY A 616 14.38 21.53 4.74
C GLY A 616 13.20 20.59 5.09
N GLU A 617 12.10 21.13 5.61
CA GLU A 617 10.88 20.34 5.85
C GLU A 617 10.28 19.78 4.56
N LEU A 618 10.24 20.58 3.48
CA LEU A 618 9.73 20.15 2.18
C LEU A 618 10.63 19.09 1.54
N GLU A 619 11.95 19.22 1.65
CA GLU A 619 12.91 18.22 1.19
C GLU A 619 12.78 16.90 1.96
N GLN A 620 12.59 16.96 3.28
CA GLN A 620 12.35 15.76 4.09
C GLN A 620 11.03 15.07 3.72
N ARG A 621 9.96 15.84 3.51
CA ARG A 621 8.67 15.31 3.03
C ARG A 621 8.80 14.69 1.65
N LEU A 622 9.45 15.37 0.71
CA LEU A 622 9.70 14.86 -0.63
C LEU A 622 10.52 13.55 -0.58
N SER A 623 11.55 13.48 0.26
CA SER A 623 12.34 12.26 0.46
C SER A 623 11.52 11.11 1.05
N LYS A 624 10.61 11.40 1.99
CA LYS A 624 9.69 10.41 2.55
C LYS A 624 8.71 9.92 1.50
N ASP A 625 8.12 10.82 0.72
CA ASP A 625 7.18 10.48 -0.35
C ASP A 625 7.86 9.68 -1.47
N GLN A 626 9.09 10.03 -1.85
CA GLN A 626 9.88 9.26 -2.81
C GLN A 626 10.17 7.84 -2.31
N ARG A 627 10.52 7.66 -1.03
CA ARG A 627 10.69 6.32 -0.44
C ARG A 627 9.38 5.55 -0.40
N SER A 628 8.27 6.19 -0.04
CA SER A 628 6.96 5.57 -0.07
C SER A 628 6.54 5.14 -1.48
N LEU A 629 6.82 5.98 -2.48
CA LEU A 629 6.55 5.67 -3.89
C LEU A 629 7.40 4.49 -4.37
N LEU A 630 8.70 4.48 -4.08
CA LEU A 630 9.58 3.37 -4.44
C LEU A 630 9.14 2.05 -3.78
N ASN A 631 8.73 2.10 -2.50
CA ASN A 631 8.19 0.93 -1.82
C ASN A 631 6.88 0.45 -2.47
N ALA A 632 5.97 1.37 -2.81
CA ALA A 632 4.74 1.02 -3.51
C ALA A 632 5.01 0.44 -4.91
N GLU A 633 5.95 1.01 -5.66
CA GLU A 633 6.38 0.47 -6.95
C GLU A 633 6.99 -0.93 -6.83
N SER A 634 7.81 -1.17 -5.80
CA SER A 634 8.34 -2.50 -5.51
C SER A 634 7.21 -3.49 -5.24
N GLN A 635 6.28 -3.14 -4.35
CA GLN A 635 5.11 -3.97 -4.04
C GLN A 635 4.29 -4.27 -5.29
N TYR A 636 4.05 -3.28 -6.16
CA TYR A 636 3.32 -3.51 -7.41
C TYR A 636 4.10 -4.39 -8.39
N ARG A 637 5.43 -4.28 -8.46
CA ARG A 637 6.27 -5.18 -9.27
C ARG A 637 6.24 -6.61 -8.74
N ASP A 638 6.29 -6.79 -7.42
CA ASP A 638 6.23 -8.10 -6.77
C ASP A 638 4.85 -8.74 -7.02
N GLN A 639 3.75 -8.01 -6.78
CA GLN A 639 2.39 -8.47 -7.10
C GLN A 639 2.21 -8.81 -8.57
N LEU A 640 2.79 -8.02 -9.49
CA LEU A 640 2.70 -8.31 -10.92
C LEU A 640 3.47 -9.60 -11.26
N THR A 641 4.60 -9.84 -10.60
CA THR A 641 5.43 -11.04 -10.78
C THR A 641 4.72 -12.28 -10.24
N GLU A 642 4.13 -12.20 -9.04
CA GLU A 642 3.29 -13.27 -8.48
C GLU A 642 2.10 -13.60 -9.38
N ARG A 643 1.35 -12.59 -9.83
CA ARG A 643 0.21 -12.76 -10.76
C ARG A 643 0.63 -13.39 -12.08
N ASN A 644 1.74 -12.93 -12.67
CA ASN A 644 2.27 -13.48 -13.91
C ASN A 644 2.73 -14.93 -13.73
N THR A 645 3.31 -15.27 -12.56
CA THR A 645 3.72 -16.63 -12.23
C THR A 645 2.50 -17.54 -12.11
N LEU A 646 1.47 -17.13 -11.36
CA LEU A 646 0.21 -17.85 -11.23
C LEU A 646 -0.48 -18.06 -12.59
N LEU A 647 -0.55 -17.02 -13.42
CA LEU A 647 -1.12 -17.13 -14.76
C LEU A 647 -0.36 -18.12 -15.64
N LEU A 648 0.98 -18.11 -15.57
CA LEU A 648 1.80 -19.07 -16.31
C LEU A 648 1.57 -20.49 -15.80
N THR A 649 1.50 -20.70 -14.48
CA THR A 649 1.21 -22.01 -13.87
C THR A 649 -0.16 -22.51 -14.28
N ILE A 650 -1.21 -21.68 -14.22
CA ILE A 650 -2.56 -22.04 -14.67
C ILE A 650 -2.54 -22.41 -16.15
N TYR A 651 -1.88 -21.62 -16.99
CA TYR A 651 -1.74 -21.90 -18.42
C TYR A 651 -1.08 -23.25 -18.69
N GLN A 652 0.02 -23.56 -17.98
CA GLN A 652 0.71 -24.85 -18.07
C GLN A 652 -0.16 -26.03 -17.62
N TYR A 653 -0.93 -25.88 -16.52
CA TYR A 653 -1.89 -26.89 -16.12
C TYR A 653 -2.98 -27.08 -17.16
N LEU A 654 -3.43 -26.00 -17.80
CA LEU A 654 -4.43 -26.06 -18.85
C LEU A 654 -3.89 -26.78 -20.10
N ASP A 655 -2.63 -26.57 -20.46
CA ASP A 655 -1.96 -27.32 -21.54
C ASP A 655 -1.84 -28.82 -21.22
N LYS A 656 -1.55 -29.17 -19.95
CA LYS A 656 -1.55 -30.57 -19.48
C LYS A 656 -2.92 -31.22 -19.61
N ILE A 657 -3.98 -30.56 -19.14
CA ILE A 657 -5.36 -31.07 -19.20
C ILE A 657 -5.82 -31.26 -20.65
N LEU A 658 -5.45 -30.32 -21.53
CA LEU A 658 -5.75 -30.39 -22.96
C LEU A 658 -4.88 -31.39 -23.73
N GLY A 659 -3.85 -31.98 -23.09
CA GLY A 659 -2.95 -32.94 -23.72
C GLY A 659 -2.07 -32.34 -24.82
N VAL A 660 -1.86 -31.01 -24.82
CA VAL A 660 -1.06 -30.30 -25.84
C VAL A 660 0.43 -30.67 -25.74
N ASP A 661 0.88 -31.11 -24.55
CA ASP A 661 2.25 -31.60 -24.30
C ASP A 661 2.67 -32.78 -25.21
N LYS A 662 1.73 -33.51 -25.81
CA LYS A 662 2.02 -34.66 -26.68
C LYS A 662 2.17 -34.31 -28.18
N THR A 663 1.92 -33.05 -28.56
CA THR A 663 2.10 -32.62 -29.96
C THR A 663 3.47 -31.96 -30.16
N PRO A 664 4.32 -32.46 -31.09
CA PRO A 664 5.64 -31.89 -31.31
C PRO A 664 5.49 -30.46 -31.83
N LYS A 665 6.05 -29.50 -31.08
CA LYS A 665 6.05 -28.06 -31.38
C LYS A 665 6.74 -27.80 -32.73
N LYS A 666 5.98 -27.81 -33.82
CA LYS A 666 6.46 -27.39 -35.15
C LYS A 666 6.50 -25.85 -35.21
N GLY A 667 7.70 -25.30 -35.13
CA GLY A 667 8.07 -24.01 -35.71
C GLY A 667 7.63 -22.75 -34.95
N SER A 668 8.62 -22.09 -34.35
CA SER A 668 8.70 -20.64 -34.10
C SER A 668 7.59 -19.90 -33.32
N GLN A 669 6.55 -20.55 -32.82
CA GLN A 669 5.71 -19.95 -31.77
C GLN A 669 6.32 -20.25 -30.41
N ALA A 670 7.26 -19.40 -29.99
CA ALA A 670 7.65 -19.35 -28.60
C ALA A 670 6.39 -19.04 -27.77
N GLU A 671 6.06 -19.89 -26.80
CA GLU A 671 5.00 -19.63 -25.83
C GLU A 671 5.18 -18.22 -25.26
N THR A 672 4.30 -17.31 -25.64
CA THR A 672 4.33 -15.94 -25.15
C THR A 672 4.02 -15.98 -23.68
N LYS A 673 5.04 -15.75 -22.86
CA LYS A 673 4.90 -15.75 -21.42
C LYS A 673 4.14 -14.48 -20.99
N PRO A 674 3.38 -14.51 -19.88
CA PRO A 674 2.59 -13.35 -19.41
C PRO A 674 3.40 -12.05 -19.30
N PHE A 675 4.69 -12.16 -19.02
CA PHE A 675 5.60 -11.05 -18.81
C PHE A 675 6.24 -10.45 -20.08
N THR A 676 6.12 -11.09 -21.26
CA THR A 676 6.68 -10.55 -22.52
C THR A 676 5.62 -9.90 -23.40
N ASN A 677 4.44 -10.51 -23.51
CA ASN A 677 3.30 -9.94 -24.24
C ASN A 677 1.99 -10.48 -23.68
N PHE A 678 1.39 -9.74 -22.75
CA PHE A 678 0.16 -10.15 -22.09
C PHE A 678 -1.02 -10.31 -23.05
N SER A 679 -1.14 -9.48 -24.10
CA SER A 679 -2.25 -9.58 -25.05
C SER A 679 -2.26 -10.92 -25.78
N VAL A 680 -1.09 -11.34 -26.28
CA VAL A 680 -0.98 -12.61 -27.01
C VAL A 680 -1.11 -13.80 -26.05
N PHE A 681 -0.55 -13.70 -24.84
CA PHE A 681 -0.77 -14.70 -23.80
C PHE A 681 -2.26 -14.85 -23.45
N HIS A 682 -2.97 -13.72 -23.30
CA HIS A 682 -4.40 -13.68 -22.98
C HIS A 682 -5.24 -14.35 -24.09
N ASP A 683 -4.97 -14.04 -25.36
CA ASP A 683 -5.66 -14.65 -26.50
C ASP A 683 -5.42 -16.17 -26.56
N ASN A 684 -4.18 -16.61 -26.29
CA ASN A 684 -3.82 -18.01 -26.20
C ASN A 684 -4.54 -18.71 -25.04
N LEU A 685 -4.57 -18.11 -23.84
CA LEU A 685 -5.28 -18.62 -22.67
C LEU A 685 -6.78 -18.77 -22.95
N ILE A 686 -7.41 -17.77 -23.58
CA ILE A 686 -8.82 -17.83 -24.00
C ILE A 686 -9.06 -19.00 -24.96
N THR A 687 -8.17 -19.18 -25.95
CA THR A 687 -8.30 -20.28 -26.93
C THR A 687 -8.25 -21.64 -26.24
N ARG A 688 -7.34 -21.81 -25.28
CA ARG A 688 -7.22 -23.03 -24.47
C ARG A 688 -8.45 -23.23 -23.56
N LEU A 689 -8.93 -22.17 -22.90
CA LEU A 689 -10.16 -22.23 -22.10
C LEU A 689 -11.40 -22.62 -22.92
N LYS A 690 -11.52 -22.12 -24.16
CA LYS A 690 -12.60 -22.53 -25.09
C LYS A 690 -12.51 -24.02 -25.43
N ALA A 691 -11.30 -24.55 -25.66
CA ALA A 691 -11.10 -25.97 -25.90
C ALA A 691 -11.47 -26.81 -24.66
N LEU A 692 -11.10 -26.36 -23.46
CA LEU A 692 -11.46 -27.03 -22.21
C LEU A 692 -12.98 -27.06 -22.00
N SER A 693 -13.64 -25.92 -22.23
CA SER A 693 -15.10 -25.82 -22.18
C SER A 693 -15.78 -26.77 -23.18
N GLN A 694 -15.22 -26.92 -24.38
CA GLN A 694 -15.73 -27.88 -25.36
C GLN A 694 -15.58 -29.33 -24.89
N ILE A 695 -14.44 -29.69 -24.28
CA ILE A 695 -14.23 -31.03 -23.69
C ILE A 695 -15.25 -31.29 -22.59
N GLN A 696 -15.51 -30.31 -21.72
CA GLN A 696 -16.53 -30.42 -20.67
C GLN A 696 -17.91 -30.71 -21.27
N LEU A 697 -18.34 -29.93 -22.27
CA LEU A 697 -19.62 -30.13 -22.94
C LEU A 697 -19.72 -31.52 -23.60
N ASP A 698 -18.63 -31.99 -24.21
CA ASP A 698 -18.56 -33.31 -24.82
C ASP A 698 -18.61 -34.43 -23.79
N PHE A 699 -17.96 -34.25 -22.63
CA PHE A 699 -18.02 -35.18 -21.52
C PHE A 699 -19.44 -35.28 -20.96
N GLU A 700 -20.09 -34.14 -20.66
CA GLU A 700 -21.48 -34.11 -20.19
C GLU A 700 -22.45 -34.77 -21.17
N ARG A 701 -22.24 -34.58 -22.47
CA ARG A 701 -23.01 -35.27 -23.52
C ARG A 701 -22.78 -36.78 -23.49
N ARG A 702 -21.52 -37.23 -23.43
CA ARG A 702 -21.18 -38.67 -23.37
C ARG A 702 -21.70 -39.33 -22.11
N CYS A 703 -21.64 -38.65 -20.96
CA CYS A 703 -22.22 -39.13 -19.71
C CYS A 703 -23.73 -39.33 -19.85
N ARG A 704 -24.46 -38.33 -20.36
CA ARG A 704 -25.91 -38.47 -20.61
C ARG A 704 -26.24 -39.58 -21.60
N GLU A 705 -25.46 -39.75 -22.66
CA GLU A 705 -25.62 -40.86 -23.60
C GLU A 705 -25.36 -42.22 -22.94
N ALA A 706 -24.33 -42.33 -22.10
CA ALA A 706 -24.02 -43.55 -21.36
C ALA A 706 -25.11 -43.88 -20.33
N GLU A 707 -25.53 -42.90 -19.54
CA GLU A 707 -26.67 -43.00 -18.60
C GLU A 707 -27.94 -43.43 -19.32
N GLY A 708 -28.25 -42.84 -20.48
CA GLY A 708 -29.36 -43.23 -21.33
C GLY A 708 -29.27 -44.70 -21.75
N ARG A 709 -28.11 -45.13 -22.28
CA ARG A 709 -27.88 -46.53 -22.67
C ARG A 709 -28.03 -47.51 -21.51
N PHE A 710 -27.54 -47.17 -20.32
CA PHE A 710 -27.71 -48.03 -19.13
C PHE A 710 -29.14 -48.04 -18.62
N THR A 711 -29.84 -46.91 -18.69
CA THR A 711 -31.26 -46.80 -18.34
C THR A 711 -32.11 -47.67 -19.27
N ASP A 712 -31.83 -47.63 -20.57
CA ASP A 712 -32.51 -48.48 -21.56
C ASP A 712 -32.23 -49.97 -21.32
N LYS A 713 -30.97 -50.34 -21.08
CA LYS A 713 -30.60 -51.73 -20.72
C LYS A 713 -31.31 -52.19 -19.44
N LEU A 714 -31.38 -51.35 -18.41
CA LEU A 714 -32.09 -51.66 -17.17
C LEU A 714 -33.59 -51.82 -17.41
N SER A 715 -34.19 -50.97 -18.24
CA SER A 715 -35.60 -51.08 -18.65
C SER A 715 -35.86 -52.39 -19.38
N ASP A 716 -34.98 -52.79 -20.29
CA ASP A 716 -35.11 -54.05 -21.01
C ASP A 716 -34.90 -55.27 -20.11
N LEU A 717 -33.93 -55.24 -19.19
CA LEU A 717 -33.77 -56.28 -18.17
C LEU A 717 -35.01 -56.39 -17.27
N ARG A 718 -35.61 -55.27 -16.87
CA ARG A 718 -36.88 -55.26 -16.12
C ARG A 718 -38.02 -55.90 -16.92
N LYS A 719 -38.15 -55.58 -18.21
CA LYS A 719 -39.15 -56.22 -19.10
C LYS A 719 -38.89 -57.72 -19.24
N GLN A 720 -37.63 -58.14 -19.38
CA GLN A 720 -37.26 -59.55 -19.45
C GLN A 720 -37.60 -60.28 -18.14
N LEU A 721 -37.32 -59.66 -16.99
CA LEU A 721 -37.66 -60.19 -15.68
C LEU A 721 -39.19 -60.33 -15.52
N ASP A 722 -39.96 -59.29 -15.86
CA ASP A 722 -41.43 -59.33 -15.85
C ASP A 722 -41.99 -60.40 -16.80
N HIS A 723 -41.36 -60.61 -17.95
CA HIS A 723 -41.70 -61.70 -18.86
C HIS A 723 -41.44 -63.08 -18.23
N ARG A 724 -40.28 -63.27 -17.59
CA ARG A 724 -39.94 -64.52 -16.89
C ARG A 724 -40.88 -64.78 -15.72
N TRP A 725 -41.24 -63.76 -14.95
CA TRP A 725 -42.26 -63.87 -13.89
C TRP A 725 -43.60 -64.34 -14.45
N LYS A 726 -44.09 -63.71 -15.52
CA LYS A 726 -45.33 -64.14 -16.19
C LYS A 726 -45.25 -65.57 -16.74
N GLN A 727 -44.07 -66.03 -17.16
CA GLN A 727 -43.88 -67.42 -17.56
C GLN A 727 -43.93 -68.36 -16.36
N ILE A 728 -43.28 -68.01 -15.24
CA ILE A 728 -43.32 -68.76 -13.99
C ILE A 728 -44.77 -68.86 -13.50
N ASP A 729 -45.53 -67.76 -13.47
CA ASP A 729 -46.95 -67.76 -13.08
C ASP A 729 -47.79 -68.73 -13.94
N LYS A 730 -47.51 -68.78 -15.25
CA LYS A 730 -48.17 -69.73 -16.15
C LYS A 730 -47.78 -71.18 -15.86
N PHE A 731 -46.50 -71.44 -15.58
CA PHE A 731 -46.04 -72.77 -15.19
C PHE A 731 -46.63 -73.19 -13.85
N GLU A 732 -46.65 -72.32 -12.85
CA GLU A 732 -47.29 -72.57 -11.55
C GLU A 732 -48.78 -72.86 -11.70
N ALA A 733 -49.50 -72.06 -12.49
CA ALA A 733 -50.90 -72.32 -12.80
C ALA A 733 -51.10 -73.67 -13.52
N SER A 734 -50.20 -74.03 -14.44
CA SER A 734 -50.23 -75.31 -15.13
C SER A 734 -49.96 -76.47 -14.16
N VAL A 735 -48.96 -76.36 -13.30
CA VAL A 735 -48.64 -77.36 -12.27
C VAL A 735 -49.81 -77.52 -11.30
N LYS A 736 -50.46 -76.43 -10.91
CA LYS A 736 -51.65 -76.46 -10.06
C LYS A 736 -52.81 -77.19 -10.73
N THR A 737 -53.09 -76.91 -12.00
CA THR A 737 -54.14 -77.65 -12.74
C THR A 737 -53.81 -79.13 -12.89
N TYR A 738 -52.54 -79.50 -13.13
CA TYR A 738 -52.10 -80.90 -13.12
C TYR A 738 -52.27 -81.56 -11.74
N ALA A 739 -51.94 -80.85 -10.65
CA ALA A 739 -52.13 -81.33 -9.29
C ALA A 739 -53.62 -81.55 -8.95
N GLU A 740 -54.50 -80.63 -9.35
CA GLU A 740 -55.95 -80.75 -9.23
C GLU A 740 -56.49 -81.93 -10.05
N ALA A 741 -56.00 -82.10 -11.29
CA ALA A 741 -56.33 -83.24 -12.12
C ALA A 741 -55.90 -84.56 -11.47
N LYS A 742 -54.66 -84.65 -10.97
CA LYS A 742 -54.14 -85.83 -10.25
C LYS A 742 -54.97 -86.14 -9.00
N SER A 743 -55.32 -85.13 -8.22
CA SER A 743 -56.22 -85.27 -7.05
C SER A 743 -57.60 -85.81 -7.46
N THR A 744 -58.14 -85.30 -8.56
CA THR A 744 -59.43 -85.76 -9.09
C THR A 744 -59.35 -87.21 -9.58
N TRP A 745 -58.28 -87.59 -10.26
CA TRP A 745 -58.03 -88.98 -10.67
C TRP A 745 -57.87 -89.92 -9.48
N ARG A 746 -57.13 -89.52 -8.43
CA ARG A 746 -57.03 -90.31 -7.19
C ARG A 746 -58.39 -90.53 -6.54
N ARG A 747 -59.23 -89.49 -6.45
CA ARG A 747 -60.60 -89.63 -5.94
C ARG A 747 -61.45 -90.57 -6.78
N LYS A 748 -61.38 -90.45 -8.13
CA LYS A 748 -62.07 -91.37 -9.04
C LYS A 748 -61.57 -92.81 -8.89
N PHE A 749 -60.26 -92.99 -8.78
CA PHE A 749 -59.64 -94.30 -8.58
C PHE A 749 -60.10 -94.93 -7.27
N ALA A 750 -60.00 -94.22 -6.14
CA ALA A 750 -60.49 -94.68 -4.85
C ALA A 750 -61.99 -95.02 -4.86
N SER A 751 -62.80 -94.22 -5.57
CA SER A 751 -64.22 -94.53 -5.80
C SER A 751 -64.41 -95.83 -6.59
N ARG A 752 -63.65 -96.04 -7.66
CA ARG A 752 -63.71 -97.27 -8.48
C ARG A 752 -63.18 -98.48 -7.72
N GLU A 753 -62.15 -98.30 -6.91
CA GLU A 753 -61.61 -99.33 -6.04
C GLU A 753 -62.63 -99.72 -4.97
N GLY A 754 -63.31 -98.75 -4.35
CA GLY A 754 -64.43 -99.00 -3.45
C GLY A 754 -65.62 -99.69 -4.14
N GLU A 755 -65.98 -99.29 -5.36
CA GLU A 755 -66.99 -99.98 -6.18
C GLU A 755 -66.56 -101.42 -6.51
N LEU A 756 -65.28 -101.64 -6.84
CA LEU A 756 -64.73 -102.94 -7.19
C LEU A 756 -64.66 -103.86 -5.96
N GLU A 757 -64.31 -103.34 -4.79
CA GLU A 757 -64.39 -104.08 -3.52
C GLU A 757 -65.84 -104.38 -3.13
N ALA A 758 -66.78 -103.47 -3.36
CA ALA A 758 -68.20 -103.77 -3.19
C ALA A 758 -68.69 -104.87 -4.16
N ILE A 759 -68.23 -104.85 -5.41
CA ILE A 759 -68.53 -105.92 -6.38
C ILE A 759 -67.86 -107.23 -5.96
N LYS A 760 -66.61 -107.23 -5.51
CA LYS A 760 -65.95 -108.42 -4.97
C LYS A 760 -66.66 -108.98 -3.75
N ALA A 761 -67.10 -108.12 -2.83
CA ALA A 761 -67.86 -108.50 -1.65
C ALA A 761 -69.20 -109.12 -2.04
N THR A 762 -69.96 -108.50 -2.95
CA THR A 762 -71.20 -109.09 -3.46
C THR A 762 -70.96 -110.38 -4.27
N ASN A 763 -69.84 -110.51 -4.98
CA ASN A 763 -69.49 -111.73 -5.69
C ASN A 763 -69.05 -112.85 -4.74
N ALA A 764 -68.38 -112.53 -3.64
CA ALA A 764 -68.07 -113.44 -2.55
C ALA A 764 -69.35 -113.87 -1.81
N GLU A 765 -70.28 -112.94 -1.59
CA GLU A 765 -71.61 -113.22 -1.05
C GLU A 765 -72.43 -114.10 -2.00
N MET A 766 -72.43 -113.83 -3.31
CA MET A 766 -73.04 -114.69 -4.31
C MET A 766 -72.35 -116.06 -4.41
N ALA A 767 -71.02 -116.13 -4.27
CA ALA A 767 -70.29 -117.39 -4.23
C ALA A 767 -70.63 -118.19 -2.96
N LEU A 768 -70.81 -117.52 -1.81
CA LEU A 768 -71.33 -118.11 -0.57
C LEU A 768 -72.78 -118.56 -0.71
N GLN A 769 -73.63 -117.77 -1.38
CA GLN A 769 -75.01 -118.15 -1.69
C GLN A 769 -75.04 -119.36 -2.65
N LEU A 770 -74.20 -119.40 -3.69
CA LEU A 770 -74.05 -120.54 -4.60
C LEU A 770 -73.47 -121.78 -3.89
N ALA A 771 -72.56 -121.60 -2.92
CA ALA A 771 -72.08 -122.67 -2.06
C ALA A 771 -73.19 -123.17 -1.11
N SER A 772 -74.08 -122.28 -0.65
CA SER A 772 -75.26 -122.64 0.13
C SER A 772 -76.35 -123.33 -0.71
N ILE A 773 -76.44 -123.01 -2.01
CA ILE A 773 -77.35 -123.65 -3.00
C ILE A 773 -76.83 -125.03 -3.44
N LYS A 774 -75.56 -125.38 -3.16
CA LYS A 774 -74.99 -126.72 -3.40
C LYS A 774 -75.31 -127.76 -2.30
N ARG A 775 -76.30 -127.51 -1.44
CA ARG A 775 -76.98 -128.56 -0.64
C ARG A 775 -78.39 -128.81 -1.19
N PRO A 776 -78.80 -130.08 -1.39
CA PRO A 776 -79.99 -130.40 -2.16
C PRO A 776 -81.27 -130.22 -1.35
N GLY A 777 -82.23 -129.52 -1.95
CA GLY A 777 -83.66 -129.65 -1.65
C GLY A 777 -84.32 -128.42 -1.03
N GLN A 778 -84.99 -127.60 -1.83
CA GLN A 778 -86.46 -127.51 -1.83
C GLN A 778 -86.99 -126.49 -2.85
N THR A 779 -88.17 -126.82 -3.34
CA THR A 779 -88.98 -126.29 -4.44
C THR A 779 -89.44 -124.83 -4.30
N THR A 780 -89.20 -124.05 -5.37
CA THR A 780 -90.07 -123.04 -6.04
C THR A 780 -90.99 -122.14 -5.21
N ASP A 781 -90.91 -120.81 -5.42
CA ASP A 781 -92.15 -120.03 -5.62
C ASP A 781 -91.98 -118.67 -6.33
N ALA A 782 -92.99 -118.33 -7.13
CA ALA A 782 -93.07 -117.24 -8.13
C ALA A 782 -92.85 -115.79 -7.64
N MET A 783 -92.54 -115.57 -6.36
CA MET A 783 -92.10 -114.28 -5.83
C MET A 783 -90.67 -113.92 -6.26
N GLU A 784 -89.80 -114.91 -6.47
CA GLU A 784 -88.43 -114.67 -6.94
C GLU A 784 -88.41 -114.08 -8.35
N VAL A 785 -89.29 -114.53 -9.24
CA VAL A 785 -89.41 -114.00 -10.62
C VAL A 785 -89.82 -112.54 -10.64
N ARG A 786 -90.72 -112.09 -9.74
CA ARG A 786 -91.05 -110.65 -9.61
C ARG A 786 -89.89 -109.86 -9.02
N SER A 787 -89.16 -110.41 -8.05
CA SER A 787 -88.00 -109.72 -7.47
C SER A 787 -86.85 -109.59 -8.48
N LEU A 788 -86.64 -110.62 -9.31
CA LEU A 788 -85.67 -110.64 -10.40
C LEU A 788 -86.08 -109.71 -11.54
N SER A 789 -87.37 -109.67 -11.89
CA SER A 789 -87.90 -108.72 -12.88
C SER A 789 -87.81 -107.27 -12.39
N ALA A 790 -88.06 -107.00 -11.10
CA ALA A 790 -87.87 -105.67 -10.51
C ALA A 790 -86.39 -105.26 -10.45
N ARG A 791 -85.48 -106.20 -10.17
CA ARG A 791 -84.02 -105.96 -10.28
C ARG A 791 -83.59 -105.70 -11.71
N ALA A 792 -84.10 -106.47 -12.68
CA ALA A 792 -83.82 -106.27 -14.10
C ALA A 792 -84.30 -104.89 -14.56
N ALA A 793 -85.53 -104.49 -14.22
CA ALA A 793 -86.05 -103.16 -14.55
C ALA A 793 -85.27 -102.01 -13.87
N ASN A 794 -84.77 -102.22 -12.64
CA ASN A 794 -83.89 -101.24 -11.99
C ASN A 794 -82.49 -101.20 -12.62
N ALA A 795 -81.97 -102.35 -13.05
CA ALA A 795 -80.71 -102.43 -13.80
C ALA A 795 -80.83 -101.76 -15.17
N GLU A 796 -81.95 -101.93 -15.86
CA GLU A 796 -82.25 -101.25 -17.13
C GLU A 796 -82.35 -99.74 -16.94
N ARG A 797 -83.02 -99.25 -15.89
CA ARG A 797 -83.03 -97.80 -15.59
C ARG A 797 -81.64 -97.26 -15.25
N ARG A 798 -80.83 -98.03 -14.51
CA ARG A 798 -79.44 -97.65 -14.21
C ARG A 798 -78.58 -97.64 -15.47
N LEU A 799 -78.76 -98.61 -16.36
CA LEU A 799 -78.09 -98.65 -17.66
C LEU A 799 -78.49 -97.46 -18.53
N HIS A 800 -79.78 -97.14 -18.59
CA HIS A 800 -80.27 -96.02 -19.38
C HIS A 800 -79.76 -94.67 -18.82
N ASN A 801 -79.72 -94.51 -17.50
CA ASN A 801 -79.12 -93.34 -16.87
C ASN A 801 -77.61 -93.27 -17.12
N ALA A 802 -76.90 -94.38 -17.09
CA ALA A 802 -75.47 -94.44 -17.41
C ALA A 802 -75.21 -94.12 -18.89
N GLN A 803 -76.05 -94.60 -19.81
CA GLN A 803 -75.99 -94.27 -21.23
C GLN A 803 -76.27 -92.79 -21.48
N ASN A 804 -77.26 -92.20 -20.83
CA ASN A 804 -77.55 -90.76 -20.95
C ASN A 804 -76.42 -89.92 -20.35
N GLN A 805 -75.79 -90.36 -19.26
CA GLN A 805 -74.60 -89.72 -18.71
C GLN A 805 -73.41 -89.84 -19.65
N LEU A 806 -73.21 -91.00 -20.28
CA LEU A 806 -72.16 -91.21 -21.27
C LEU A 806 -72.35 -90.29 -22.47
N LEU A 807 -73.56 -90.25 -23.03
CA LEU A 807 -73.90 -89.38 -24.17
C LEU A 807 -73.68 -87.90 -23.83
N ALA A 808 -74.07 -87.45 -22.64
CA ALA A 808 -73.83 -86.09 -22.17
C ALA A 808 -72.33 -85.79 -21.96
N THR A 809 -71.52 -86.79 -21.58
CA THR A 809 -70.06 -86.62 -21.50
C THR A 809 -69.42 -86.60 -22.88
N GLU A 810 -69.90 -87.41 -23.82
CA GLU A 810 -69.43 -87.43 -25.20
C GLU A 810 -69.74 -86.11 -25.91
N GLU A 811 -70.94 -85.54 -25.73
CA GLU A 811 -71.29 -84.21 -26.24
C GLU A 811 -70.40 -83.11 -25.63
N LYS A 812 -70.09 -83.18 -24.32
CA LYS A 812 -69.18 -82.24 -23.68
C LYS A 812 -67.75 -82.36 -24.21
N VAL A 813 -67.26 -83.57 -24.45
CA VAL A 813 -65.94 -83.81 -25.03
C VAL A 813 -65.90 -83.32 -26.49
N ALA A 814 -66.94 -83.58 -27.27
CA ALA A 814 -67.05 -83.07 -28.64
C ALA A 814 -67.07 -81.52 -28.68
N ALA A 815 -67.83 -80.88 -27.79
CA ALA A 815 -67.87 -79.42 -27.68
C ALA A 815 -66.52 -78.83 -27.21
N MET A 816 -65.83 -79.52 -26.29
CA MET A 816 -64.49 -79.13 -25.85
C MET A 816 -63.47 -79.25 -26.99
N ASN A 817 -63.52 -80.33 -27.77
CA ASN A 817 -62.65 -80.55 -28.93
C ASN A 817 -62.91 -79.51 -30.02
N GLN A 818 -64.16 -79.14 -30.29
CA GLN A 818 -64.46 -78.05 -31.23
C GLN A 818 -63.90 -76.70 -30.76
N ARG A 819 -64.00 -76.39 -29.46
CA ARG A 819 -63.40 -75.16 -28.90
C ARG A 819 -61.88 -75.17 -28.96
N SER A 820 -61.25 -76.33 -28.72
CA SER A 820 -59.80 -76.50 -28.86
C SER A 820 -59.38 -76.29 -30.31
N SER A 821 -60.03 -76.95 -31.27
CA SER A 821 -59.74 -76.81 -32.69
C SER A 821 -59.92 -75.37 -33.20
N ALA A 822 -60.96 -74.67 -32.73
CA ALA A 822 -61.16 -73.25 -33.05
C ALA A 822 -60.10 -72.33 -32.41
N ALA A 823 -59.57 -72.68 -31.25
CA ALA A 823 -58.46 -71.97 -30.63
C ALA A 823 -57.17 -72.22 -31.42
N ASP A 824 -56.89 -73.47 -31.79
CA ASP A 824 -55.72 -73.87 -32.56
C ASP A 824 -55.69 -73.17 -33.93
N ALA A 825 -56.82 -73.10 -34.63
CA ALA A 825 -56.91 -72.36 -35.89
C ALA A 825 -56.61 -70.85 -35.73
N LYS A 826 -57.01 -70.24 -34.60
CA LYS A 826 -56.69 -68.83 -34.31
C LYS A 826 -55.22 -68.64 -33.94
N TRP A 827 -54.64 -69.60 -33.23
CA TRP A 827 -53.20 -69.61 -32.94
C TRP A 827 -52.38 -69.75 -34.21
N GLU A 828 -52.75 -70.68 -35.09
CA GLU A 828 -52.07 -70.88 -36.37
C GLU A 828 -52.14 -69.63 -37.26
N ALA A 829 -53.29 -68.94 -37.30
CA ALA A 829 -53.43 -67.68 -38.01
C ALA A 829 -52.52 -66.57 -37.45
N ARG A 830 -52.40 -66.45 -36.12
CA ARG A 830 -51.48 -65.50 -35.48
C ARG A 830 -50.03 -65.83 -35.72
N VAL A 831 -49.67 -67.11 -35.69
CA VAL A 831 -48.30 -67.55 -36.00
C VAL A 831 -47.93 -67.18 -37.43
N LYS A 832 -48.81 -67.44 -38.42
CA LYS A 832 -48.60 -67.00 -39.81
C LYS A 832 -48.49 -65.48 -39.94
N GLU A 833 -49.26 -64.71 -39.18
CA GLU A 833 -49.13 -63.24 -39.15
C GLU A 833 -47.78 -62.80 -38.57
N TYR A 834 -47.30 -63.44 -37.51
CA TYR A 834 -45.98 -63.13 -36.94
C TYR A 834 -44.85 -63.53 -37.88
N GLU A 835 -44.94 -64.68 -38.54
CA GLU A 835 -43.96 -65.13 -39.54
C GLU A 835 -43.88 -64.16 -40.72
N THR A 836 -45.01 -63.68 -41.24
CA THR A 836 -45.04 -62.69 -42.32
C THR A 836 -44.46 -61.34 -41.89
N ARG A 837 -44.77 -60.88 -40.67
CA ARG A 837 -44.17 -59.65 -40.10
C ARG A 837 -42.66 -59.79 -39.88
N LEU A 838 -42.20 -60.93 -39.39
CA LEU A 838 -40.78 -61.21 -39.18
C LEU A 838 -40.04 -61.20 -40.52
N LYS A 839 -40.57 -61.89 -41.53
CA LYS A 839 -40.00 -61.92 -42.88
C LYS A 839 -39.93 -60.51 -43.51
N ALA A 840 -40.96 -59.69 -43.33
CA ALA A 840 -40.96 -58.30 -43.79
C ALA A 840 -39.91 -57.43 -43.06
N ALA A 841 -39.70 -57.65 -41.76
CA ALA A 841 -38.67 -56.97 -40.99
C ALA A 841 -37.25 -57.40 -41.43
N GLU A 842 -37.02 -58.69 -41.65
CA GLU A 842 -35.76 -59.21 -42.17
C GLU A 842 -35.42 -58.63 -43.55
N GLU A 843 -36.39 -58.53 -44.46
CA GLU A 843 -36.19 -57.90 -45.76
C GLU A 843 -35.86 -56.41 -45.65
N ARG A 844 -36.47 -55.67 -44.71
CA ARG A 844 -36.11 -54.27 -44.45
C ARG A 844 -34.66 -54.14 -43.99
N VAL A 845 -34.24 -54.97 -43.04
CA VAL A 845 -32.85 -54.98 -42.56
C VAL A 845 -31.87 -55.35 -43.69
N LYS A 846 -32.23 -56.30 -44.57
CA LYS A 846 -31.42 -56.61 -45.75
C LYS A 846 -31.28 -55.42 -46.70
N ARG A 847 -32.37 -54.69 -46.97
CA ARG A 847 -32.33 -53.47 -47.81
C ARG A 847 -31.50 -52.36 -47.16
N GLU A 848 -31.62 -52.15 -45.85
CA GLU A 848 -30.82 -51.15 -45.12
C GLU A 848 -29.32 -51.51 -45.09
N ARG A 849 -28.99 -52.79 -44.89
CA ARG A 849 -27.60 -53.27 -44.99
C ARG A 849 -27.03 -53.08 -46.39
N GLN A 850 -27.83 -53.37 -47.42
CA GLN A 850 -27.42 -53.17 -48.81
C GLN A 850 -27.20 -51.68 -49.11
N GLY A 851 -28.14 -50.80 -48.74
CA GLY A 851 -27.98 -49.36 -48.92
C GLY A 851 -26.81 -48.77 -48.11
N SER A 852 -26.50 -49.35 -46.94
CA SER A 852 -25.32 -48.96 -46.15
C SER A 852 -24.02 -49.39 -46.85
N LYS A 853 -23.97 -50.59 -47.43
CA LYS A 853 -22.83 -51.05 -48.24
C LYS A 853 -22.60 -50.17 -49.46
N GLU A 854 -23.68 -49.76 -50.15
CA GLU A 854 -23.60 -48.86 -51.30
C GLU A 854 -23.06 -47.48 -50.90
N ARG A 855 -23.52 -46.90 -49.78
CA ARG A 855 -22.94 -45.63 -49.27
C ARG A 855 -21.46 -45.76 -48.89
N VAL A 856 -21.07 -46.87 -48.27
CA VAL A 856 -19.64 -47.11 -47.95
C VAL A 856 -18.81 -47.20 -49.23
N LEU A 857 -19.28 -47.92 -50.24
CA LEU A 857 -18.62 -47.99 -51.56
C LEU A 857 -18.53 -46.62 -52.26
N GLU A 858 -19.59 -45.81 -52.20
CA GLU A 858 -19.56 -44.44 -52.71
C GLU A 858 -18.53 -43.57 -51.99
N LEU A 859 -18.49 -43.64 -50.65
CA LEU A 859 -17.50 -42.91 -49.84
C LEU A 859 -16.07 -43.37 -50.12
N GLU A 860 -15.83 -44.67 -50.26
CA GLU A 860 -14.52 -45.22 -50.63
C GLU A 860 -14.08 -44.74 -52.03
N ASN A 861 -15.00 -44.70 -52.99
CA ASN A 861 -14.71 -44.19 -54.34
C ASN A 861 -14.42 -42.69 -54.32
N ASN A 862 -15.17 -41.91 -53.53
CA ASN A 862 -14.91 -40.49 -53.32
C ASN A 862 -13.55 -40.26 -52.65
N LEU A 863 -13.21 -41.06 -51.64
CA LEU A 863 -11.92 -40.98 -50.95
C LEU A 863 -10.76 -41.31 -51.90
N LYS A 864 -10.88 -42.36 -52.73
CA LYS A 864 -9.92 -42.67 -53.79
C LYS A 864 -9.79 -41.55 -54.83
N SER A 865 -10.90 -40.90 -55.19
CA SER A 865 -10.88 -39.75 -56.12
C SER A 865 -10.14 -38.55 -55.53
N ILE A 866 -10.43 -38.20 -54.27
CA ILE A 866 -9.76 -37.13 -53.54
C ILE A 866 -8.27 -37.45 -53.36
N GLN A 867 -7.92 -38.69 -53.06
CA GLN A 867 -6.54 -39.12 -52.91
C GLN A 867 -5.77 -38.98 -54.24
N ARG A 868 -6.37 -39.34 -55.37
CA ARG A 868 -5.78 -39.08 -56.70
C ARG A 868 -5.62 -37.60 -56.98
N GLN A 869 -6.58 -36.76 -56.60
CA GLN A 869 -6.47 -35.30 -56.76
C GLN A 869 -5.34 -34.73 -55.90
N LEU A 870 -5.17 -35.24 -54.68
CA LEU A 870 -4.09 -34.88 -53.77
C LEU A 870 -2.73 -35.29 -54.32
N ASP A 871 -2.60 -36.50 -54.86
CA ASP A 871 -1.36 -36.96 -55.50
C ASP A 871 -0.99 -36.10 -56.73
N VAL A 872 -1.97 -35.71 -57.54
CA VAL A 872 -1.77 -34.80 -58.68
C VAL A 872 -1.36 -33.41 -58.19
N ALA A 873 -1.99 -32.89 -57.12
CA ALA A 873 -1.61 -31.62 -56.51
C ALA A 873 -0.20 -31.66 -55.92
N HIS A 874 0.20 -32.76 -55.28
CA HIS A 874 1.56 -32.96 -54.79
C HIS A 874 2.58 -32.99 -55.93
N LYS A 875 2.30 -33.71 -57.02
CA LYS A 875 3.16 -33.70 -58.21
C LYS A 875 3.28 -32.30 -58.81
N ARG A 876 2.19 -31.53 -58.90
CA ARG A 876 2.22 -30.13 -59.35
C ARG A 876 3.05 -29.24 -58.42
N ASN A 877 2.91 -29.39 -57.10
CA ASN A 877 3.71 -28.65 -56.13
C ASN A 877 5.19 -29.02 -56.21
N GLN A 878 5.51 -30.29 -56.43
CA GLN A 878 6.89 -30.76 -56.63
C GLN A 878 7.49 -30.20 -57.92
N GLN A 879 6.74 -30.23 -59.02
CA GLN A 879 7.15 -29.59 -60.28
C GLN A 879 7.31 -28.07 -60.13
N LEU A 880 6.43 -27.40 -59.39
CA LEU A 880 6.58 -25.98 -59.08
C LEU A 880 7.82 -25.71 -58.22
N ALA A 881 8.12 -26.57 -57.24
CA ALA A 881 9.32 -26.48 -56.44
C ALA A 881 10.59 -26.66 -57.28
N GLU A 882 10.61 -27.66 -58.17
CA GLU A 882 11.70 -27.88 -59.13
C GLU A 882 11.88 -26.69 -60.08
N VAL A 883 10.78 -26.08 -60.56
CA VAL A 883 10.82 -24.87 -61.38
C VAL A 883 11.38 -23.68 -60.58
N ILE A 884 10.95 -23.49 -59.33
CA ILE A 884 11.49 -22.44 -58.44
C ILE A 884 12.98 -22.65 -58.18
N GLU A 885 13.41 -23.90 -57.98
CA GLU A 885 14.81 -24.26 -57.75
C GLU A 885 15.66 -24.05 -59.01
N SER A 886 15.15 -24.41 -60.19
CA SER A 886 15.81 -24.14 -61.47
C SER A 886 15.91 -22.64 -61.78
N ASN A 887 14.89 -21.84 -61.45
CA ASN A 887 14.92 -20.38 -61.59
C ASN A 887 15.80 -19.66 -60.54
N LYS A 888 16.12 -20.31 -59.42
CA LYS A 888 17.09 -19.78 -58.44
C LYS A 888 18.53 -19.88 -58.94
N ILE A 889 18.83 -20.73 -59.92
CA ILE A 889 20.19 -21.03 -60.38
C ILE A 889 20.60 -20.19 -61.61
N SER A 890 19.69 -19.47 -62.26
CA SER A 890 20.01 -18.63 -63.43
C SER A 890 20.21 -17.14 -63.11
N GLY A 891 20.98 -16.84 -62.07
CA GLY A 891 21.56 -15.52 -61.79
C GLY A 891 23.09 -15.60 -61.84
N SER A 892 23.65 -15.43 -63.04
CA SER A 892 25.09 -15.27 -63.37
C SER A 892 25.76 -14.11 -62.59
N PRO A 893 27.12 -13.92 -62.52
CA PRO A 893 28.22 -14.55 -63.28
C PRO A 893 29.54 -14.84 -62.50
N SER A 894 30.55 -15.32 -63.24
CA SER A 894 32.02 -15.21 -63.05
C SER A 894 32.75 -16.23 -62.16
N ASN A 895 33.23 -17.32 -62.77
CA ASN A 895 34.58 -17.41 -63.36
C ASN A 895 34.59 -18.43 -64.51
#